data_AF-V5EWB5-F1
#
_entry.id   AF-V5EWB5-F1
#
_cell.length_a   1.000
_cell.length_b   1.000
_cell.length_c   1.000
_cell.angle_alpha   90.00
_cell.angle_beta   90.00
_cell.angle_gamma   90.00
#
_symmetry.space_group_name_H-M   'P 1'
#
loop_
_entity.id
_entity.type
_entity.pdbx_description
1 polymer ?
#
loop_
_entity_poly.entity_id
_entity_poly.type
_entity_poly.pdbx_seq_one_letter_code
_entity_poly.pdbx_strand_id
1 'polypeptide(L)'
;MFTLVGSKLASSAIASTTRTSLRLSSTGYRQALRASTKTLIATRGLRSLADLEKMTTPQAAPAASTAAQSIAPSIRLKQSASASPPPSIILTLSGPDGPGIVHRISGFLARRNMNIMDSAQFGDPTTGTFFMRVHASEPLPASGAHPNPSDANYAQQRTAFLAQVKREFDDEFAKEADVSVKIFGAEEKPRTLIMVSKIGHCLNDLLFRLSNNTLPITVPLIISNHADYEPLAKANGIPFYHLPINAAEGKTKQWQEAEMVKLAKEYDIDMIVLARYMQILSPQLCSLFSGRIINIHHSFLPSFKGAKPYHQAFERGVKLIGATAHFVTADLDEGPIIEQAVERVDHAMTPADLVQAGSDVEARVLARAVKWTAERRVLLNGAKTTRSLSRLLKMASTAAAPRRRVAIVGGGPAGLSAASQFHHPTFSVTLFERRPTHGGIWCYDPTPGPCIIRFDSTGRPHALWSGSRKDGDEAGTFCPPGAMYDGLRTNLPCDVMGFRSFPYGEDTSLFPDRATVEGYIERFAQQAVEGVQVRLGTSVTCVRRTAHRAVEGKIGWGSEWTVSSIDLSTGAKHEEVYDHVVLASGRCNTPSIPRIPGLPKFKGTVLHSAWYRSPLAFEGKTVLVVGNSSSGSDIARELSGYVLRTLPEGSAASQEYLERKSRAEAGGKVLHSYEHIDKPPPLDYDPREEGSPDWTRRIQVVPRIEKVDEEGAVVFQGGERRADVDVVVFATGFSYDFPYLSQDVAPFDTHPLIPFPPSTPAEGFAVNPTTPQANSHWSDESEIYTPPSRTAPFLTNLDDWSLFYAPDPSLCVLGAPIRIVPMPFTHVQSRVVAAAWAGRLGPAVGSSGLPRLDPTVPSTDADKWTSRAPVDGPGDGEEQGQNKTGDLGYPSDTAYQNALLALLPDELRVRGEDESTTVPDPSDPGGVTPNPVAATDEGWSQMPAFRNQRRADTKRLRRALLGY
;
A
#
# COMPACT_ATOMS: atom_id res chain seq x y z
N MET A 1 -36.93 53.22 -19.67
CA MET A 1 -38.38 53.30 -20.01
C MET A 1 -38.78 51.99 -20.68
N PHE A 2 -40.00 51.49 -20.42
CA PHE A 2 -40.88 50.62 -21.23
C PHE A 2 -40.34 49.88 -22.48
N THR A 3 -40.61 48.59 -22.80
CA THR A 3 -41.24 47.38 -22.16
C THR A 3 -40.98 46.16 -23.13
N LEU A 4 -41.60 44.95 -23.18
CA LEU A 4 -42.81 44.30 -22.61
C LEU A 4 -42.71 42.74 -22.65
N VAL A 5 -43.32 42.03 -21.67
CA VAL A 5 -43.98 40.67 -21.66
C VAL A 5 -43.58 39.51 -22.63
N GLY A 6 -43.52 38.28 -22.06
CA GLY A 6 -43.96 37.02 -22.69
C GLY A 6 -42.94 35.85 -22.59
N SER A 7 -43.15 34.70 -21.91
CA SER A 7 -44.21 33.65 -21.96
C SER A 7 -44.22 32.85 -23.28
N LYS A 8 -44.34 31.51 -23.35
CA LYS A 8 -44.66 30.45 -22.35
C LYS A 8 -44.50 29.05 -23.02
N LEU A 9 -44.07 28.00 -22.29
CA LEU A 9 -44.40 26.55 -22.50
C LEU A 9 -44.04 25.89 -23.87
N ALA A 10 -44.09 24.56 -24.09
CA ALA A 10 -43.75 23.39 -23.25
C ALA A 10 -43.65 22.08 -24.07
N SER A 11 -42.91 21.10 -23.53
CA SER A 11 -43.13 19.64 -23.57
C SER A 11 -43.35 18.82 -24.87
N SER A 12 -42.46 17.82 -25.04
CA SER A 12 -42.79 16.39 -25.37
C SER A 12 -43.21 16.05 -26.83
N ALA A 13 -43.18 14.80 -27.34
CA ALA A 13 -42.78 13.49 -26.79
C ALA A 13 -42.49 12.43 -27.91
N ILE A 14 -41.74 11.34 -27.62
CA ILE A 14 -42.04 9.89 -27.86
C ILE A 14 -42.44 9.43 -29.32
N ALA A 15 -41.98 8.33 -29.97
CA ALA A 15 -41.30 7.08 -29.54
C ALA A 15 -40.55 6.30 -30.68
N SER A 16 -39.74 5.32 -30.26
CA SER A 16 -39.48 3.95 -30.82
C SER A 16 -39.04 3.67 -32.28
N THR A 17 -37.99 2.82 -32.39
CA THR A 17 -37.67 1.85 -33.49
C THR A 17 -37.32 2.43 -34.89
N THR A 18 -36.42 1.86 -35.70
CA THR A 18 -36.00 0.44 -35.86
C THR A 18 -34.49 0.32 -36.22
N ARG A 19 -33.88 -0.87 -36.12
CA ARG A 19 -32.52 -1.16 -36.63
C ARG A 19 -32.43 -1.05 -38.16
N THR A 20 -31.47 -0.26 -38.67
CA THR A 20 -30.87 -0.47 -40.00
C THR A 20 -29.37 -0.15 -39.98
N SER A 21 -28.55 -1.01 -40.57
CA SER A 21 -27.11 -0.77 -40.76
C SER A 21 -26.83 0.20 -41.90
N LEU A 22 -25.94 1.19 -41.70
CA LEU A 22 -25.42 2.01 -42.80
C LEU A 22 -23.93 2.34 -42.61
N ARG A 23 -23.19 2.36 -43.73
CA ARG A 23 -21.75 2.61 -43.78
C ARG A 23 -21.49 4.11 -43.66
N LEU A 24 -20.58 4.53 -42.79
CA LEU A 24 -20.07 5.91 -42.80
C LEU A 24 -19.11 6.12 -43.98
N SER A 25 -19.28 7.23 -44.69
CA SER A 25 -18.49 7.61 -45.87
C SER A 25 -17.26 8.43 -45.48
N SER A 26 -16.24 8.40 -46.35
CA SER A 26 -14.88 8.91 -46.09
C SER A 26 -14.73 10.45 -46.06
N THR A 27 -15.83 11.19 -45.93
CA THR A 27 -15.86 12.65 -46.09
C THR A 27 -15.67 13.40 -44.76
N GLY A 28 -16.33 12.97 -43.68
CA GLY A 28 -16.31 13.71 -42.39
C GLY A 28 -14.92 13.82 -41.76
N TYR A 29 -14.12 12.77 -41.86
CA TYR A 29 -12.75 12.70 -41.29
C TYR A 29 -11.81 13.77 -41.86
N ARG A 30 -12.06 14.24 -43.09
CA ARG A 30 -11.22 15.25 -43.78
C ARG A 30 -11.51 16.69 -43.36
N GLN A 31 -12.61 16.95 -42.66
CA GLN A 31 -12.97 18.30 -42.20
C GLN A 31 -12.38 18.59 -40.80
N ALA A 32 -12.40 17.60 -39.90
CA ALA A 32 -11.78 17.71 -38.58
C ALA A 32 -10.26 17.98 -38.65
N LEU A 33 -9.53 17.27 -39.51
CA LEU A 33 -8.07 17.44 -39.66
C LEU A 33 -7.65 18.86 -40.06
N ARG A 34 -8.49 19.60 -40.79
CA ARG A 34 -8.17 20.94 -41.31
C ARG A 34 -8.23 22.06 -40.27
N ALA A 35 -8.87 21.83 -39.12
CA ALA A 35 -8.84 22.77 -38.00
C ALA A 35 -7.46 22.72 -37.29
N SER A 36 -6.98 21.52 -36.96
CA SER A 36 -5.74 21.31 -36.20
C SER A 36 -4.47 21.72 -36.96
N THR A 37 -4.49 21.76 -38.31
CA THR A 37 -3.28 22.07 -39.09
C THR A 37 -2.85 23.54 -39.00
N LYS A 38 -3.75 24.48 -38.66
CA LYS A 38 -3.38 25.91 -38.54
C LYS A 38 -2.56 26.20 -37.28
N THR A 39 -2.86 25.54 -36.16
CA THR A 39 -2.16 25.77 -34.87
C THR A 39 -0.72 25.25 -34.90
N LEU A 40 -0.45 24.18 -35.66
CA LEU A 40 0.86 23.51 -35.68
C LEU A 40 1.95 24.29 -36.45
N ILE A 41 1.58 25.29 -37.25
CA ILE A 41 2.52 26.08 -38.07
C ILE A 41 3.19 27.20 -37.26
N ALA A 42 2.54 27.69 -36.19
CA ALA A 42 3.02 28.84 -35.41
C ALA A 42 4.30 28.55 -34.58
N THR A 43 4.56 27.29 -34.21
CA THR A 43 5.55 26.94 -33.18
C THR A 43 6.93 26.48 -33.69
N ARG A 44 7.17 26.36 -35.01
CA ARG A 44 8.44 25.82 -35.55
C ARG A 44 9.07 26.53 -36.77
N GLY A 45 8.54 27.66 -37.24
CA GLY A 45 9.28 28.57 -38.13
C GLY A 45 9.68 28.05 -39.53
N LEU A 46 8.94 27.08 -40.08
CA LEU A 46 9.12 26.59 -41.47
C LEU A 46 8.34 27.45 -42.48
N ARG A 47 8.81 27.53 -43.73
CA ARG A 47 8.35 28.52 -44.71
C ARG A 47 7.39 28.02 -45.81
N SER A 48 7.17 26.70 -45.97
CA SER A 48 6.26 26.17 -47.00
C SER A 48 5.67 24.80 -46.63
N LEU A 49 4.64 24.38 -47.37
CA LEU A 49 4.04 23.04 -47.30
C LEU A 49 4.71 22.01 -48.25
N ALA A 50 5.52 22.46 -49.22
CA ALA A 50 6.03 21.61 -50.30
C ALA A 50 7.15 20.64 -49.87
N ASP A 51 7.74 20.87 -48.70
CA ASP A 51 8.84 20.06 -48.17
C ASP A 51 8.36 18.76 -47.49
N LEU A 52 7.06 18.62 -47.21
CA LEU A 52 6.49 17.51 -46.44
C LEU A 52 6.26 16.23 -47.28
N GLU A 53 6.00 16.35 -48.58
CA GLU A 53 5.58 15.23 -49.44
C GLU A 53 6.74 14.32 -49.89
N LYS A 54 8.00 14.69 -49.63
CA LYS A 54 9.18 13.95 -50.11
C LYS A 54 9.67 12.80 -49.20
N MET A 55 9.02 12.55 -48.06
CA MET A 55 9.55 11.63 -47.04
C MET A 55 8.81 10.29 -46.88
N THR A 56 7.71 10.02 -47.61
CA THR A 56 6.90 8.80 -47.36
C THR A 56 6.33 8.11 -48.62
N THR A 57 7.15 7.28 -49.28
CA THR A 57 6.69 6.05 -49.97
C THR A 57 7.88 5.11 -50.24
N PRO A 58 7.71 3.77 -50.15
CA PRO A 58 8.78 2.81 -50.40
C PRO A 58 8.80 2.31 -51.86
N GLN A 59 9.98 1.92 -52.36
CA GLN A 59 10.11 1.22 -53.64
C GLN A 59 11.25 0.19 -53.57
N ALA A 60 11.05 -1.00 -54.17
CA ALA A 60 12.02 -2.10 -54.17
C ALA A 60 12.82 -2.15 -55.47
N ALA A 61 14.09 -2.59 -55.38
CA ALA A 61 15.03 -2.71 -56.49
C ALA A 61 15.96 -3.95 -56.29
N PRO A 62 16.62 -4.46 -57.36
CA PRO A 62 17.10 -5.85 -57.39
C PRO A 62 18.58 -6.05 -56.97
N ALA A 63 19.00 -7.32 -56.95
CA ALA A 63 20.32 -7.76 -56.48
C ALA A 63 21.44 -7.63 -57.52
N ALA A 64 22.63 -7.24 -57.06
CA ALA A 64 23.93 -7.47 -57.68
C ALA A 64 25.04 -7.46 -56.60
N SER A 65 26.21 -8.02 -56.88
CA SER A 65 27.37 -8.12 -55.97
C SER A 65 28.29 -6.88 -56.07
N THR A 66 29.12 -6.50 -55.09
CA THR A 66 30.31 -7.22 -54.58
C THR A 66 30.90 -6.56 -53.31
N ALA A 67 31.93 -7.20 -52.71
CA ALA A 67 32.96 -6.63 -51.83
C ALA A 67 32.54 -5.87 -50.55
N ALA A 68 32.74 -6.51 -49.39
CA ALA A 68 32.49 -5.90 -48.08
C ALA A 68 33.74 -5.21 -47.49
N GLN A 69 33.67 -3.89 -47.30
CA GLN A 69 34.40 -3.15 -46.27
C GLN A 69 33.45 -2.15 -45.62
N SER A 70 33.17 -2.32 -44.32
CA SER A 70 32.18 -1.49 -43.60
C SER A 70 32.88 -0.67 -42.51
N ILE A 71 32.91 0.66 -42.71
CA ILE A 71 33.25 1.63 -41.67
C ILE A 71 31.91 2.13 -41.10
N ALA A 72 31.57 1.73 -39.88
CA ALA A 72 30.31 2.11 -39.23
C ALA A 72 30.45 3.39 -38.40
N PRO A 73 29.71 4.47 -38.68
CA PRO A 73 29.75 5.70 -37.87
C PRO A 73 28.93 5.53 -36.58
N SER A 74 29.61 5.39 -35.44
CA SER A 74 28.95 5.24 -34.14
C SER A 74 28.33 6.56 -33.65
N ILE A 75 27.00 6.69 -33.72
CA ILE A 75 26.27 7.80 -33.09
C ILE A 75 26.31 7.61 -31.56
N ARG A 76 27.29 8.22 -30.88
CA ARG A 76 27.32 8.30 -29.42
C ARG A 76 26.20 9.22 -28.93
N LEU A 77 25.19 8.65 -28.27
CA LEU A 77 24.35 9.39 -27.33
C LEU A 77 25.25 10.04 -26.27
N LYS A 78 25.17 11.36 -26.10
CA LYS A 78 25.81 12.05 -24.97
C LYS A 78 25.02 11.74 -23.70
N GLN A 79 25.45 10.70 -22.98
CA GLN A 79 25.13 10.58 -21.57
C GLN A 79 25.60 11.86 -20.85
N SER A 80 24.75 12.46 -20.02
CA SER A 80 25.23 13.36 -18.98
C SER A 80 26.11 12.55 -18.04
N ALA A 81 27.32 13.03 -17.77
CA ALA A 81 28.27 12.31 -16.93
C ALA A 81 27.79 12.38 -15.46
N SER A 82 27.04 11.36 -15.03
CA SER A 82 26.94 11.04 -13.61
C SER A 82 28.35 10.81 -13.10
N ALA A 83 28.82 11.64 -12.17
CA ALA A 83 30.12 11.44 -11.54
C ALA A 83 30.18 10.01 -10.97
N SER A 84 31.22 9.25 -11.33
CA SER A 84 31.44 7.93 -10.74
C SER A 84 31.54 8.08 -9.22
N PRO A 85 30.96 7.17 -8.42
CA PRO A 85 31.08 7.26 -6.97
C PRO A 85 32.57 7.26 -6.59
N PRO A 86 32.98 8.04 -5.58
CA PRO A 86 34.38 8.12 -5.19
C PRO A 86 34.89 6.72 -4.81
N PRO A 87 36.15 6.38 -5.16
CA PRO A 87 36.74 5.11 -4.77
C PRO A 87 36.70 4.97 -3.24
N SER A 88 36.54 3.73 -2.80
CA SER A 88 36.33 3.41 -1.39
C SER A 88 36.94 2.06 -1.01
N ILE A 89 37.26 1.90 0.26
CA ILE A 89 37.84 0.68 0.82
C ILE A 89 36.85 -0.02 1.76
N ILE A 90 36.99 -1.34 1.91
CA ILE A 90 36.35 -2.12 2.96
C ILE A 90 37.45 -2.68 3.87
N LEU A 91 37.46 -2.24 5.13
CA LEU A 91 38.26 -2.79 6.21
C LEU A 91 37.45 -3.82 6.99
N THR A 92 38.05 -4.98 7.30
CA THR A 92 37.51 -5.98 8.21
C THR A 92 38.53 -6.32 9.29
N LEU A 93 38.13 -6.27 10.56
CA LEU A 93 38.95 -6.53 11.75
C LEU A 93 38.34 -7.66 12.58
N SER A 94 39.20 -8.49 13.16
CA SER A 94 38.87 -9.53 14.15
C SER A 94 40.03 -9.69 15.13
N GLY A 95 39.80 -9.55 16.44
CA GLY A 95 40.83 -9.71 17.49
C GLY A 95 40.22 -9.66 18.90
N PRO A 96 41.02 -9.65 19.97
CA PRO A 96 40.51 -9.49 21.34
C PRO A 96 39.68 -8.21 21.52
N ASP A 97 38.59 -8.27 22.26
CA ASP A 97 37.78 -7.09 22.60
C ASP A 97 38.45 -6.24 23.69
N GLY A 98 38.28 -4.91 23.61
CA GLY A 98 38.95 -3.99 24.50
C GLY A 98 38.71 -2.51 24.19
N PRO A 99 38.94 -1.62 25.18
CA PRO A 99 38.68 -0.20 25.03
C PRO A 99 39.53 0.45 23.93
N GLY A 100 38.88 1.31 23.15
CA GLY A 100 39.53 2.17 22.18
C GLY A 100 39.73 1.58 20.78
N ILE A 101 39.43 0.30 20.50
CA ILE A 101 39.61 -0.29 19.14
C ILE A 101 38.88 0.55 18.08
N VAL A 102 37.60 0.85 18.30
CA VAL A 102 36.78 1.70 17.42
C VAL A 102 37.35 3.11 17.24
N HIS A 103 37.99 3.67 18.28
CA HIS A 103 38.64 4.98 18.23
C HIS A 103 39.96 4.94 17.44
N ARG A 104 40.74 3.85 17.55
CA ARG A 104 41.96 3.65 16.73
C ARG A 104 41.59 3.54 15.25
N ILE A 105 40.59 2.73 14.90
CA ILE A 105 40.09 2.59 13.52
C ILE A 105 39.51 3.91 12.96
N SER A 106 38.65 4.61 13.70
CA SER A 106 38.09 5.88 13.20
C SER A 106 39.15 6.99 13.14
N GLY A 107 40.11 7.02 14.06
CA GLY A 107 41.26 7.93 14.03
C GLY A 107 42.20 7.67 12.86
N PHE A 108 42.48 6.41 12.53
CA PHE A 108 43.27 6.01 11.36
C PHE A 108 42.66 6.54 10.05
N LEU A 109 41.34 6.41 9.90
CA LEU A 109 40.60 6.88 8.72
C LEU A 109 40.50 8.41 8.69
N ALA A 110 40.21 9.04 9.83
CA ALA A 110 40.14 10.50 9.94
C ALA A 110 41.48 11.19 9.65
N ARG A 111 42.63 10.62 10.07
CA ARG A 111 43.96 11.14 9.71
C ARG A 111 44.27 11.07 8.22
N ARG A 112 43.57 10.22 7.47
CA ARG A 112 43.62 10.14 5.99
C ARG A 112 42.49 10.92 5.31
N ASN A 113 41.72 11.70 6.07
CA ASN A 113 40.55 12.43 5.60
C ASN A 113 39.52 11.52 4.87
N MET A 114 39.45 10.25 5.27
CA MET A 114 38.51 9.25 4.75
C MET A 114 37.19 9.32 5.51
N ASN A 115 36.07 9.36 4.79
CA ASN A 115 34.74 9.37 5.42
C ASN A 115 34.19 7.94 5.56
N ILE A 116 33.58 7.63 6.70
CA ILE A 116 32.93 6.33 6.94
C ILE A 116 31.53 6.33 6.31
N MET A 117 31.26 5.36 5.44
CA MET A 117 30.03 5.23 4.65
C MET A 117 29.10 4.15 5.22
N ASP A 118 29.67 3.05 5.71
CA ASP A 118 28.98 1.91 6.33
C ASP A 118 29.87 1.38 7.45
N SER A 119 29.34 1.15 8.65
CA SER A 119 30.11 0.60 9.77
C SER A 119 29.21 -0.28 10.64
N ALA A 120 29.71 -1.47 10.98
CA ALA A 120 29.05 -2.35 11.93
C ALA A 120 30.06 -3.25 12.63
N GLN A 121 29.82 -3.44 13.93
CA GLN A 121 30.71 -4.11 14.88
C GLN A 121 29.95 -5.09 15.76
N PHE A 122 30.65 -6.09 16.30
CA PHE A 122 30.11 -7.10 17.20
C PHE A 122 31.22 -7.63 18.11
N GLY A 123 31.05 -7.49 19.44
CA GLY A 123 31.86 -8.21 20.42
C GLY A 123 31.15 -9.49 20.84
N ASP A 124 31.83 -10.63 20.78
CA ASP A 124 31.35 -11.89 21.35
C ASP A 124 31.85 -12.01 22.81
N PRO A 125 30.98 -11.84 23.83
CA PRO A 125 31.39 -11.96 25.23
C PRO A 125 31.75 -13.41 25.63
N THR A 126 31.44 -14.41 24.79
CA THR A 126 31.75 -15.82 25.02
C THR A 126 33.19 -16.16 24.65
N THR A 127 33.72 -15.55 23.58
CA THR A 127 35.08 -15.77 23.08
C THR A 127 36.03 -14.61 23.37
N GLY A 128 35.50 -13.50 23.91
CA GLY A 128 36.25 -12.26 24.12
C GLY A 128 36.73 -11.62 22.81
N THR A 129 36.05 -11.88 21.69
CA THR A 129 36.51 -11.48 20.34
C THR A 129 35.66 -10.37 19.76
N PHE A 130 36.28 -9.26 19.40
CA PHE A 130 35.68 -8.13 18.70
C PHE A 130 35.85 -8.25 17.18
N PHE A 131 34.76 -8.02 16.47
CA PHE A 131 34.66 -8.02 15.02
C PHE A 131 34.17 -6.65 14.52
N MET A 132 34.76 -6.13 13.44
CA MET A 132 34.35 -4.87 12.84
C MET A 132 34.46 -4.91 11.32
N ARG A 133 33.50 -4.29 10.63
CA ARG A 133 33.58 -3.98 9.19
C ARG A 133 33.33 -2.48 9.01
N VAL A 134 34.20 -1.82 8.26
CA VAL A 134 34.09 -0.40 7.91
C VAL A 134 34.25 -0.24 6.40
N HIS A 135 33.27 0.36 5.74
CA HIS A 135 33.36 0.84 4.36
C HIS A 135 33.64 2.35 4.44
N ALA A 136 34.77 2.81 3.90
CA ALA A 136 35.16 4.22 3.92
C ALA A 136 35.48 4.74 2.53
N SER A 137 34.99 5.94 2.17
CA SER A 137 35.39 6.63 0.94
C SER A 137 36.73 7.32 1.10
N GLU A 138 37.47 7.38 0.01
CA GLU A 138 38.77 8.03 -0.03
C GLU A 138 38.64 9.55 -0.07
N PRO A 139 39.65 10.29 0.43
CA PRO A 139 39.68 11.74 0.31
C PRO A 139 39.73 12.16 -1.16
N LEU A 140 39.14 13.31 -1.48
CA LEU A 140 39.45 14.01 -2.72
C LEU A 140 40.96 14.35 -2.73
N PRO A 141 41.73 13.89 -3.73
CA PRO A 141 43.15 14.19 -3.82
C PRO A 141 43.38 15.67 -4.17
N ALA A 142 44.59 16.18 -3.93
CA ALA A 142 44.97 17.57 -4.18
C ALA A 142 44.85 18.02 -5.65
N SER A 143 44.69 17.08 -6.59
CA SER A 143 44.33 17.33 -8.00
C SER A 143 42.88 17.78 -8.22
N GLY A 144 42.03 17.78 -7.18
CA GLY A 144 40.62 18.18 -7.25
C GLY A 144 39.66 17.13 -7.81
N ALA A 145 40.17 16.01 -8.32
CA ALA A 145 39.40 14.87 -8.81
C ALA A 145 40.15 13.55 -8.57
N HIS A 146 39.43 12.49 -8.21
CA HIS A 146 39.98 11.13 -8.16
C HIS A 146 40.44 10.66 -9.55
N PRO A 147 41.43 9.75 -9.64
CA PRO A 147 41.78 9.07 -10.89
C PRO A 147 40.54 8.44 -11.54
N ASN A 148 40.41 8.56 -12.86
CA ASN A 148 39.24 8.05 -13.56
C ASN A 148 39.42 6.54 -13.82
N PRO A 149 38.43 5.67 -13.51
CA PRO A 149 38.52 4.24 -13.77
C PRO A 149 38.80 3.83 -15.23
N SER A 150 38.66 4.74 -16.20
CA SER A 150 39.09 4.50 -17.59
C SER A 150 40.54 4.87 -17.92
N ASP A 151 41.31 5.41 -16.97
CA ASP A 151 42.70 5.81 -17.18
C ASP A 151 43.61 4.57 -17.22
N ALA A 152 44.53 4.50 -18.19
CA ALA A 152 45.40 3.33 -18.38
C ALA A 152 46.25 2.96 -17.14
N ASN A 153 46.55 3.95 -16.29
CA ASN A 153 47.34 3.77 -15.07
C ASN A 153 46.47 3.54 -13.81
N TYR A 154 45.13 3.57 -13.92
CA TYR A 154 44.21 3.51 -12.77
C TYR A 154 44.47 2.27 -11.91
N ALA A 155 44.60 1.08 -12.52
CA ALA A 155 44.85 -0.16 -11.79
C ALA A 155 46.17 -0.12 -11.00
N GLN A 156 47.25 0.42 -11.59
CA GLN A 156 48.54 0.54 -10.91
C GLN A 156 48.49 1.53 -9.74
N GLN A 157 47.84 2.69 -9.95
CA GLN A 157 47.61 3.68 -8.89
C GLN A 157 46.74 3.09 -7.76
N ARG A 158 45.73 2.29 -8.12
CA ARG A 158 44.82 1.62 -7.18
C ARG A 158 45.57 0.63 -6.28
N THR A 159 46.36 -0.27 -6.88
CA THR A 159 47.20 -1.21 -6.14
C THR A 159 48.22 -0.50 -5.25
N ALA A 160 48.86 0.57 -5.76
CA ALA A 160 49.82 1.35 -4.98
C ALA A 160 49.18 2.03 -3.76
N PHE A 161 47.99 2.62 -3.91
CA PHE A 161 47.23 3.23 -2.81
C PHE A 161 46.81 2.19 -1.75
N LEU A 162 46.21 1.07 -2.16
CA LEU A 162 45.80 0.01 -1.23
C LEU A 162 47.01 -0.58 -0.50
N ALA A 163 48.14 -0.78 -1.19
CA ALA A 163 49.39 -1.22 -0.57
C ALA A 163 50.05 -0.17 0.34
N GLN A 164 49.80 1.12 0.15
CA GLN A 164 50.18 2.18 1.09
C GLN A 164 49.30 2.14 2.34
N VAL A 165 47.98 2.26 2.18
CA VAL A 165 47.02 2.25 3.30
C VAL A 165 47.18 0.99 4.15
N LYS A 166 47.40 -0.17 3.52
CA LYS A 166 47.67 -1.40 4.26
C LYS A 166 48.97 -1.33 5.07
N ARG A 167 50.11 -0.95 4.48
CA ARG A 167 51.39 -0.86 5.22
C ARG A 167 51.30 0.09 6.42
N GLU A 168 50.74 1.28 6.22
CA GLU A 168 50.59 2.25 7.29
C GLU A 168 49.57 1.81 8.36
N PHE A 169 48.65 0.90 8.03
CA PHE A 169 47.76 0.23 8.99
C PHE A 169 48.50 -0.85 9.76
N ASP A 170 49.21 -1.73 9.03
CA ASP A 170 50.05 -2.78 9.60
C ASP A 170 51.05 -2.15 10.60
N ASP A 171 51.68 -1.01 10.26
CA ASP A 171 52.57 -0.23 11.15
C ASP A 171 51.89 0.34 12.41
N GLU A 172 50.65 0.85 12.30
CA GLU A 172 49.92 1.43 13.44
C GLU A 172 49.45 0.34 14.43
N PHE A 173 49.12 -0.86 13.92
CA PHE A 173 48.58 -1.97 14.71
C PHE A 173 49.60 -3.09 15.01
N ALA A 174 50.85 -3.03 14.50
CA ALA A 174 51.92 -4.03 14.66
C ALA A 174 52.26 -4.43 16.12
N LYS A 175 51.77 -3.68 17.12
CA LYS A 175 51.99 -3.95 18.55
C LYS A 175 50.87 -4.79 19.19
N GLU A 176 49.75 -4.99 18.50
CA GLU A 176 48.59 -5.77 18.96
C GLU A 176 48.58 -7.13 18.23
N ALA A 177 49.44 -8.05 18.67
CA ALA A 177 49.80 -9.29 17.97
C ALA A 177 48.63 -10.22 17.60
N ASP A 178 47.49 -10.11 18.30
CA ASP A 178 46.31 -10.95 18.12
C ASP A 178 45.20 -10.30 17.25
N VAL A 179 45.42 -9.12 16.66
CA VAL A 179 44.42 -8.40 15.86
C VAL A 179 44.64 -8.63 14.35
N SER A 180 43.80 -9.48 13.76
CA SER A 180 43.76 -9.72 12.31
C SER A 180 42.94 -8.64 11.61
N VAL A 181 43.58 -7.86 10.73
CA VAL A 181 42.90 -6.88 9.85
C VAL A 181 43.17 -7.18 8.39
N LYS A 182 42.16 -6.92 7.54
CA LYS A 182 42.24 -7.01 6.08
C LYS A 182 41.58 -5.78 5.47
N ILE A 183 42.18 -5.24 4.42
CA ILE A 183 41.69 -4.07 3.68
C ILE A 183 41.54 -4.49 2.22
N PHE A 184 40.40 -4.14 1.62
CA PHE A 184 40.02 -4.43 0.25
C PHE A 184 39.59 -3.14 -0.46
N GLY A 185 39.76 -3.06 -1.77
CA GLY A 185 38.99 -2.11 -2.59
C GLY A 185 37.51 -2.50 -2.61
N ALA A 186 36.59 -1.54 -2.47
CA ALA A 186 35.15 -1.85 -2.50
C ALA A 186 34.66 -2.33 -3.88
N GLU A 187 35.44 -2.07 -4.92
CA GLU A 187 35.27 -2.54 -6.29
C GLU A 187 35.87 -3.93 -6.59
N GLU A 188 36.63 -4.52 -5.66
CA GLU A 188 37.28 -5.83 -5.82
C GLU A 188 36.27 -6.99 -5.78
N LYS A 189 35.67 -7.29 -6.94
CA LYS A 189 34.78 -8.45 -7.15
C LYS A 189 35.57 -9.77 -7.00
N PRO A 190 35.27 -10.63 -6.01
CA PRO A 190 36.00 -11.89 -5.83
C PRO A 190 35.92 -12.79 -7.04
N ARG A 191 37.03 -13.47 -7.31
CA ARG A 191 37.18 -14.47 -8.37
C ARG A 191 36.62 -15.80 -7.87
N THR A 192 35.40 -16.12 -8.34
CA THR A 192 34.55 -17.17 -7.79
C THR A 192 34.44 -18.34 -8.75
N LEU A 193 35.01 -19.49 -8.37
CA LEU A 193 34.76 -20.77 -9.01
C LEU A 193 33.36 -21.25 -8.64
N ILE A 194 32.48 -21.49 -9.61
CA ILE A 194 31.19 -22.16 -9.38
C ILE A 194 31.31 -23.63 -9.74
N MET A 195 30.82 -24.50 -8.87
CA MET A 195 30.80 -25.96 -9.05
C MET A 195 29.37 -26.47 -9.09
N VAL A 196 29.03 -27.29 -10.09
CA VAL A 196 27.66 -27.77 -10.36
C VAL A 196 27.64 -29.28 -10.64
N SER A 197 26.49 -29.92 -10.43
CA SER A 197 26.21 -31.28 -10.91
C SER A 197 24.99 -31.26 -11.86
N LYS A 198 24.06 -32.23 -11.78
CA LYS A 198 22.87 -32.29 -12.67
C LYS A 198 21.71 -31.37 -12.27
N ILE A 199 21.83 -30.63 -11.18
CA ILE A 199 20.78 -29.73 -10.66
C ILE A 199 21.33 -28.30 -10.71
N GLY A 200 20.93 -27.55 -11.73
CA GLY A 200 21.51 -26.24 -12.06
C GLY A 200 20.65 -25.02 -11.73
N HIS A 201 19.54 -25.13 -10.98
CA HIS A 201 18.72 -23.95 -10.65
C HIS A 201 19.54 -22.87 -9.93
N CYS A 202 20.41 -23.26 -8.98
CA CYS A 202 21.35 -22.35 -8.32
C CYS A 202 22.36 -21.73 -9.29
N LEU A 203 22.89 -22.51 -10.25
CA LEU A 203 23.82 -21.99 -11.26
C LEU A 203 23.14 -20.95 -12.14
N ASN A 204 21.92 -21.24 -12.60
CA ASN A 204 21.14 -20.36 -13.47
C ASN A 204 20.81 -19.02 -12.76
N ASP A 205 20.36 -19.08 -11.50
CA ASP A 205 20.10 -17.89 -10.69
C ASP A 205 21.37 -17.04 -10.46
N LEU A 206 22.50 -17.66 -10.09
CA LEU A 206 23.77 -16.95 -9.90
C LEU A 206 24.25 -16.27 -11.20
N LEU A 207 24.14 -16.94 -12.35
CA LEU A 207 24.51 -16.37 -13.65
C LEU A 207 23.55 -15.27 -14.11
N PHE A 208 22.24 -15.43 -13.90
CA PHE A 208 21.25 -14.37 -14.16
C PHE A 208 21.47 -13.14 -13.26
N ARG A 209 21.88 -13.32 -12.00
CA ARG A 209 22.22 -12.21 -11.11
C ARG A 209 23.54 -11.54 -11.48
N LEU A 210 24.48 -12.29 -12.06
CA LEU A 210 25.77 -11.81 -12.57
C LEU A 210 25.58 -10.93 -13.82
N SER A 211 24.83 -11.40 -14.83
CA SER A 211 24.57 -10.65 -16.06
C SER A 211 23.84 -9.33 -15.80
N ASN A 212 22.90 -9.33 -14.85
CA ASN A 212 22.20 -8.14 -14.36
C ASN A 212 23.02 -7.27 -13.38
N ASN A 213 24.32 -7.56 -13.16
CA ASN A 213 25.21 -6.86 -12.23
C ASN A 213 24.75 -6.78 -10.76
N THR A 214 23.79 -7.62 -10.35
CA THR A 214 23.23 -7.62 -8.98
C THR A 214 24.06 -8.43 -7.99
N LEU A 215 24.97 -9.29 -8.48
CA LEU A 215 25.88 -10.13 -7.69
C LEU A 215 27.34 -9.65 -7.87
N PRO A 216 28.02 -9.17 -6.81
CA PRO A 216 29.34 -8.52 -6.93
C PRO A 216 30.50 -9.52 -6.95
N ILE A 217 30.50 -10.46 -7.91
CA ILE A 217 31.57 -11.44 -8.13
C ILE A 217 32.06 -11.41 -9.57
N THR A 218 33.20 -12.05 -9.82
CA THR A 218 33.70 -12.41 -11.15
C THR A 218 33.70 -13.93 -11.24
N VAL A 219 33.15 -14.54 -12.30
CA VAL A 219 33.15 -16.01 -12.47
C VAL A 219 34.10 -16.38 -13.61
N PRO A 220 35.38 -16.68 -13.33
CA PRO A 220 36.36 -16.95 -14.38
C PRO A 220 36.30 -18.38 -14.95
N LEU A 221 35.65 -19.33 -14.24
CA LEU A 221 35.37 -20.68 -14.73
C LEU A 221 34.22 -21.34 -13.95
N ILE A 222 33.63 -22.37 -14.56
CA ILE A 222 32.70 -23.32 -13.94
C ILE A 222 33.31 -24.73 -14.01
N ILE A 223 33.26 -25.49 -12.92
CA ILE A 223 33.63 -26.91 -12.88
C ILE A 223 32.37 -27.77 -12.70
N SER A 224 32.32 -28.91 -13.38
CA SER A 224 31.23 -29.88 -13.21
C SER A 224 31.73 -31.31 -13.31
N ASN A 225 31.07 -32.23 -12.62
CA ASN A 225 31.28 -33.67 -12.80
C ASN A 225 30.45 -34.26 -13.97
N HIS A 226 29.56 -33.46 -14.59
CA HIS A 226 28.76 -33.83 -15.76
C HIS A 226 28.72 -32.70 -16.81
N ALA A 227 28.45 -33.00 -18.09
CA ALA A 227 28.49 -32.01 -19.19
C ALA A 227 27.21 -31.14 -19.31
N ASP A 228 26.16 -31.45 -18.54
CA ASP A 228 24.78 -30.96 -18.69
C ASP A 228 24.65 -29.42 -18.80
N TYR A 229 25.55 -28.66 -18.17
CA TYR A 229 25.53 -27.19 -18.13
C TYR A 229 26.65 -26.49 -18.94
N GLU A 230 27.42 -27.21 -19.76
CA GLU A 230 28.36 -26.59 -20.70
C GLU A 230 27.70 -25.55 -21.63
N PRO A 231 26.50 -25.80 -22.21
CA PRO A 231 25.83 -24.80 -23.06
C PRO A 231 25.47 -23.51 -22.33
N LEU A 232 25.10 -23.60 -21.04
CA LEU A 232 24.75 -22.45 -20.20
C LEU A 232 25.98 -21.62 -19.84
N ALA A 233 27.10 -22.28 -19.50
CA ALA A 233 28.38 -21.61 -19.26
C ALA A 233 28.88 -20.89 -20.53
N LYS A 234 28.82 -21.59 -21.68
CA LYS A 234 29.18 -21.04 -23.00
C LYS A 234 28.31 -19.85 -23.40
N ALA A 235 27.00 -19.89 -23.15
CA ALA A 235 26.09 -18.78 -23.41
C ALA A 235 26.41 -17.52 -22.57
N ASN A 236 27.00 -17.70 -21.38
CA ASN A 236 27.47 -16.61 -20.51
C ASN A 236 28.95 -16.23 -20.77
N GLY A 237 29.62 -16.85 -21.73
CA GLY A 237 31.03 -16.60 -22.06
C GLY A 237 32.04 -17.14 -21.04
N ILE A 238 31.64 -18.08 -20.18
CA ILE A 238 32.45 -18.60 -19.07
C ILE A 238 33.08 -19.95 -19.44
N PRO A 239 34.41 -20.15 -19.26
CA PRO A 239 35.06 -21.45 -19.39
C PRO A 239 34.41 -22.55 -18.55
N PHE A 240 34.17 -23.71 -19.15
CA PHE A 240 33.55 -24.87 -18.50
C PHE A 240 34.50 -26.06 -18.50
N TYR A 241 34.72 -26.64 -17.33
CA TYR A 241 35.63 -27.77 -17.13
C TYR A 241 34.86 -29.00 -16.65
N HIS A 242 34.70 -29.98 -17.54
CA HIS A 242 34.13 -31.27 -17.20
C HIS A 242 35.20 -32.19 -16.58
N LEU A 243 35.09 -32.41 -15.27
CA LEU A 243 35.97 -33.30 -14.50
C LEU A 243 35.15 -34.50 -13.98
N PRO A 244 34.85 -35.51 -14.81
CA PRO A 244 34.13 -36.71 -14.37
C PRO A 244 35.02 -37.61 -13.51
N ILE A 245 34.45 -38.27 -12.51
CA ILE A 245 35.11 -39.39 -11.83
C ILE A 245 34.83 -40.67 -12.64
N ASN A 246 35.87 -41.28 -13.20
CA ASN A 246 35.83 -42.60 -13.81
C ASN A 246 37.10 -43.39 -13.46
N ALA A 247 36.96 -44.40 -12.59
CA ALA A 247 38.06 -45.26 -12.17
C ALA A 247 38.69 -46.06 -13.34
N ALA A 248 37.91 -46.43 -14.36
CA ALA A 248 38.42 -47.16 -15.53
C ALA A 248 39.30 -46.28 -16.45
N GLU A 249 39.17 -44.95 -16.37
CA GLU A 249 40.00 -43.98 -17.10
C GLU A 249 41.13 -43.40 -16.21
N GLY A 250 41.34 -43.93 -15.01
CA GLY A 250 42.28 -43.38 -14.02
C GLY A 250 41.84 -42.04 -13.39
N LYS A 251 40.66 -41.52 -13.76
CA LYS A 251 40.06 -40.28 -13.26
C LYS A 251 39.46 -40.50 -11.88
N THR A 252 40.32 -40.68 -10.88
CA THR A 252 39.92 -40.84 -9.47
C THR A 252 39.48 -39.51 -8.85
N LYS A 253 38.85 -39.55 -7.67
CA LYS A 253 38.57 -38.34 -6.88
C LYS A 253 39.84 -37.54 -6.58
N GLN A 254 40.96 -38.22 -6.31
CA GLN A 254 42.25 -37.56 -6.06
C GLN A 254 42.77 -36.79 -7.29
N TRP A 255 42.64 -37.37 -8.48
CA TRP A 255 42.93 -36.66 -9.74
C TRP A 255 41.98 -35.46 -9.92
N GLN A 256 40.69 -35.66 -9.69
CA GLN A 256 39.65 -34.65 -9.87
C GLN A 256 39.90 -33.42 -8.98
N GLU A 257 40.19 -33.64 -7.69
CA GLU A 257 40.51 -32.58 -6.73
C GLU A 257 41.89 -31.94 -7.00
N ALA A 258 42.87 -32.69 -7.50
CA ALA A 258 44.16 -32.12 -7.91
C ALA A 258 44.01 -31.15 -9.10
N GLU A 259 43.19 -31.50 -10.09
CA GLU A 259 42.87 -30.61 -11.21
C GLU A 259 42.02 -29.40 -10.77
N MET A 260 41.10 -29.55 -9.80
CA MET A 260 40.43 -28.40 -9.16
C MET A 260 41.43 -27.45 -8.49
N VAL A 261 42.41 -27.98 -7.73
CA VAL A 261 43.45 -27.17 -7.06
C VAL A 261 44.36 -26.46 -8.06
N LYS A 262 44.69 -27.11 -9.18
CA LYS A 262 45.46 -26.55 -10.28
C LYS A 262 44.69 -25.41 -10.96
N LEU A 263 43.45 -25.64 -11.39
CA LEU A 263 42.59 -24.63 -11.99
C LEU A 263 42.33 -23.45 -11.04
N ALA A 264 42.13 -23.72 -9.74
CA ALA A 264 41.93 -22.68 -8.74
C ALA A 264 43.17 -21.79 -8.50
N LYS A 265 44.37 -22.28 -8.82
CA LYS A 265 45.61 -21.49 -8.83
C LYS A 265 45.80 -20.76 -10.17
N GLU A 266 45.57 -21.44 -11.28
CA GLU A 266 45.70 -20.91 -12.64
C GLU A 266 44.74 -19.72 -12.88
N TYR A 267 43.52 -19.82 -12.38
CA TYR A 267 42.50 -18.77 -12.45
C TYR A 267 42.47 -17.83 -11.24
N ASP A 268 43.39 -17.96 -10.29
CA ASP A 268 43.48 -17.13 -9.07
C ASP A 268 42.14 -16.99 -8.32
N ILE A 269 41.73 -18.03 -7.60
CA ILE A 269 40.38 -18.15 -7.03
C ILE A 269 40.31 -17.74 -5.55
N ASP A 270 39.52 -16.70 -5.28
CA ASP A 270 39.15 -16.21 -3.96
C ASP A 270 38.13 -17.10 -3.25
N MET A 271 37.16 -17.63 -4.00
CA MET A 271 35.93 -18.22 -3.46
C MET A 271 35.48 -19.41 -4.31
N ILE A 272 34.98 -20.46 -3.65
CA ILE A 272 34.38 -21.63 -4.30
C ILE A 272 32.92 -21.70 -3.90
N VAL A 273 32.02 -21.91 -4.87
CA VAL A 273 30.57 -21.98 -4.65
C VAL A 273 30.04 -23.32 -5.16
N LEU A 274 29.62 -24.19 -4.23
CA LEU A 274 28.97 -25.46 -4.54
C LEU A 274 27.49 -25.22 -4.83
N ALA A 275 27.19 -24.79 -6.07
CA ALA A 275 25.83 -24.60 -6.58
C ALA A 275 25.20 -25.97 -6.88
N ARG A 276 24.76 -26.67 -5.82
CA ARG A 276 24.26 -28.05 -5.88
C ARG A 276 25.29 -29.04 -6.48
N TYR A 277 26.54 -28.90 -6.02
CA TYR A 277 27.59 -29.86 -6.33
C TYR A 277 27.39 -31.14 -5.50
N MET A 278 26.94 -32.22 -6.14
CA MET A 278 26.50 -33.45 -5.46
C MET A 278 27.68 -34.41 -5.16
N GLN A 279 28.82 -33.88 -4.70
CA GLN A 279 30.00 -34.66 -4.30
C GLN A 279 30.55 -34.12 -2.97
N ILE A 280 30.80 -35.02 -2.02
CA ILE A 280 31.50 -34.70 -0.76
C ILE A 280 32.97 -34.44 -1.09
N LEU A 281 33.51 -33.29 -0.72
CA LEU A 281 34.92 -32.93 -0.90
C LEU A 281 35.82 -33.68 0.10
N SER A 282 37.13 -33.79 -0.16
CA SER A 282 38.07 -34.36 0.83
C SER A 282 38.41 -33.37 1.95
N PRO A 283 38.74 -33.86 3.17
CA PRO A 283 39.24 -33.01 4.25
C PRO A 283 40.46 -32.17 3.85
N GLN A 284 41.31 -32.71 2.96
CA GLN A 284 42.48 -32.01 2.41
C GLN A 284 42.05 -30.79 1.57
N LEU A 285 41.06 -30.95 0.69
CA LEU A 285 40.54 -29.86 -0.13
C LEU A 285 39.80 -28.81 0.73
N CYS A 286 38.98 -29.26 1.69
CA CYS A 286 38.31 -28.38 2.65
C CYS A 286 39.29 -27.57 3.49
N SER A 287 40.41 -28.17 3.92
CA SER A 287 41.46 -27.47 4.66
C SER A 287 42.18 -26.42 3.80
N LEU A 288 42.44 -26.71 2.53
CA LEU A 288 43.15 -25.81 1.61
C LEU A 288 42.33 -24.55 1.26
N PHE A 289 41.00 -24.68 1.17
CA PHE A 289 40.06 -23.59 0.94
C PHE A 289 39.18 -23.28 2.16
N SER A 290 39.73 -23.51 3.37
CA SER A 290 39.02 -23.23 4.63
C SER A 290 38.52 -21.78 4.67
N GLY A 291 37.24 -21.60 5.02
CA GLY A 291 36.56 -20.30 5.01
C GLY A 291 36.33 -19.68 3.62
N ARG A 292 36.59 -20.41 2.52
CA ARG A 292 36.43 -19.92 1.13
C ARG A 292 35.46 -20.74 0.28
N ILE A 293 35.07 -21.94 0.72
CA ILE A 293 34.03 -22.76 0.06
C ILE A 293 32.66 -22.48 0.69
N ILE A 294 31.69 -22.04 -0.10
CA ILE A 294 30.27 -21.91 0.27
C ILE A 294 29.48 -23.08 -0.34
N ASN A 295 28.63 -23.73 0.46
CA ASN A 295 27.70 -24.76 0.01
C ASN A 295 26.24 -24.36 0.25
N ILE A 296 25.32 -24.85 -0.58
CA ILE A 296 23.88 -24.80 -0.34
C ILE A 296 23.38 -26.19 0.09
N HIS A 297 22.95 -26.29 1.35
CA HIS A 297 22.28 -27.47 1.86
C HIS A 297 20.77 -27.32 1.69
N HIS A 298 20.16 -28.28 0.99
CA HIS A 298 18.72 -28.38 0.67
C HIS A 298 17.79 -28.74 1.85
N SER A 299 18.12 -28.24 3.04
CA SER A 299 17.31 -28.34 4.25
C SER A 299 17.67 -27.19 5.21
N PHE A 300 16.81 -26.94 6.19
CA PHE A 300 17.09 -26.06 7.31
C PHE A 300 17.92 -26.83 8.36
N LEU A 301 19.26 -26.74 8.27
CA LEU A 301 20.17 -27.39 9.22
C LEU A 301 19.96 -26.84 10.65
N PRO A 302 20.06 -27.69 11.70
CA PRO A 302 20.50 -29.10 11.68
C PRO A 302 19.40 -30.13 11.33
N SER A 303 18.19 -29.71 10.95
CA SER A 303 17.07 -30.61 10.67
C SER A 303 17.18 -31.32 9.31
N PHE A 304 16.67 -32.56 9.23
CA PHE A 304 16.63 -33.39 8.01
C PHE A 304 17.97 -33.53 7.26
N LYS A 305 19.05 -33.88 7.97
CA LYS A 305 20.32 -34.30 7.35
C LYS A 305 20.11 -35.57 6.49
N GLY A 306 20.80 -35.65 5.35
CA GLY A 306 20.79 -36.82 4.45
C GLY A 306 20.03 -36.62 3.14
N ALA A 307 19.64 -37.74 2.51
CA ALA A 307 19.06 -37.73 1.16
C ALA A 307 17.53 -37.51 1.14
N LYS A 308 17.05 -36.85 0.07
CA LYS A 308 15.63 -36.54 -0.18
C LYS A 308 14.89 -35.84 1.00
N PRO A 309 15.43 -34.77 1.59
CA PRO A 309 14.77 -34.07 2.72
C PRO A 309 13.34 -33.63 2.38
N TYR A 310 13.04 -33.21 1.15
CA TYR A 310 11.68 -32.83 0.74
C TYR A 310 10.67 -33.99 0.71
N HIS A 311 11.11 -35.25 0.53
CA HIS A 311 10.22 -36.41 0.69
C HIS A 311 10.00 -36.73 2.18
N GLN A 312 11.06 -36.68 2.99
CA GLN A 312 10.94 -36.83 4.45
C GLN A 312 10.06 -35.73 5.09
N ALA A 313 10.09 -34.52 4.52
CA ALA A 313 9.25 -33.38 4.87
C ALA A 313 7.76 -33.65 4.57
N PHE A 314 7.46 -34.19 3.39
CA PHE A 314 6.11 -34.64 3.00
C PHE A 314 5.60 -35.75 3.91
N GLU A 315 6.39 -36.81 4.10
CA GLU A 315 6.06 -37.98 4.94
C GLU A 315 5.79 -37.61 6.40
N ARG A 316 6.42 -36.53 6.91
CA ARG A 316 6.18 -36.00 8.26
C ARG A 316 5.19 -34.83 8.31
N GLY A 317 4.58 -34.45 7.19
CA GLY A 317 3.57 -33.40 7.12
C GLY A 317 4.03 -32.03 7.63
N VAL A 318 5.31 -31.68 7.44
CA VAL A 318 5.89 -30.44 7.98
C VAL A 318 5.19 -29.19 7.42
N LYS A 319 5.28 -28.08 8.16
CA LYS A 319 4.67 -26.78 7.77
C LYS A 319 5.67 -25.76 7.23
N LEU A 320 6.96 -26.10 7.28
CA LEU A 320 8.07 -25.29 6.81
C LEU A 320 9.08 -26.23 6.13
N ILE A 321 9.49 -25.89 4.91
CA ILE A 321 10.75 -26.36 4.33
C ILE A 321 11.77 -25.22 4.40
N GLY A 322 13.04 -25.47 4.06
CA GLY A 322 14.05 -24.42 4.03
C GLY A 322 15.36 -24.86 3.40
N ALA A 323 16.30 -23.92 3.30
CA ALA A 323 17.66 -24.18 2.83
C ALA A 323 18.68 -23.41 3.67
N THR A 324 19.91 -23.92 3.71
CA THR A 324 21.00 -23.38 4.53
C THR A 324 22.25 -23.18 3.67
N ALA A 325 22.72 -21.94 3.53
CA ALA A 325 24.04 -21.68 2.99
C ALA A 325 25.05 -21.59 4.14
N HIS A 326 26.15 -22.33 4.01
CA HIS A 326 27.19 -22.43 5.03
C HIS A 326 28.58 -22.54 4.40
N PHE A 327 29.63 -22.26 5.18
CA PHE A 327 30.99 -22.61 4.79
C PHE A 327 31.21 -24.11 4.91
N VAL A 328 31.99 -24.71 4.00
CA VAL A 328 32.33 -26.15 4.07
C VAL A 328 33.54 -26.36 4.99
N THR A 329 33.50 -27.42 5.80
CA THR A 329 34.61 -27.89 6.63
C THR A 329 34.93 -29.36 6.29
N ALA A 330 35.79 -30.03 7.08
CA ALA A 330 35.98 -31.48 6.95
C ALA A 330 34.74 -32.28 7.41
N ASP A 331 33.93 -31.70 8.28
CA ASP A 331 32.70 -32.29 8.81
C ASP A 331 31.50 -31.93 7.92
N LEU A 332 30.81 -32.95 7.41
CA LEU A 332 29.75 -32.79 6.42
C LEU A 332 28.53 -32.08 7.03
N ASP A 333 28.13 -30.97 6.42
CA ASP A 333 26.98 -30.14 6.81
C ASP A 333 27.03 -29.54 8.24
N GLU A 334 28.18 -29.57 8.93
CA GLU A 334 28.37 -28.96 10.28
C GLU A 334 29.10 -27.60 10.24
N GLY A 335 29.37 -27.07 9.05
CA GLY A 335 30.19 -25.86 8.90
C GLY A 335 29.48 -24.54 9.22
N PRO A 336 30.22 -23.43 9.46
CA PRO A 336 29.64 -22.16 9.89
C PRO A 336 28.56 -21.61 8.95
N ILE A 337 27.34 -21.47 9.46
CA ILE A 337 26.16 -20.99 8.72
C ILE A 337 26.31 -19.51 8.32
N ILE A 338 25.96 -19.18 7.08
CA ILE A 338 26.05 -17.83 6.47
C ILE A 338 24.66 -17.19 6.30
N GLU A 339 23.69 -17.96 5.81
CA GLU A 339 22.29 -17.56 5.62
C GLU A 339 21.38 -18.78 5.71
N GLN A 340 20.18 -18.60 6.24
CA GLN A 340 19.10 -19.57 6.17
C GLN A 340 17.80 -18.89 5.77
N ALA A 341 16.93 -19.62 5.08
CA ALA A 341 15.53 -19.21 4.90
C ALA A 341 14.61 -20.42 4.97
N VAL A 342 13.35 -20.16 5.30
CA VAL A 342 12.25 -21.12 5.30
C VAL A 342 11.12 -20.64 4.41
N GLU A 343 10.32 -21.57 3.93
CA GLU A 343 9.11 -21.31 3.15
C GLU A 343 7.97 -22.20 3.65
N ARG A 344 6.75 -21.65 3.66
CA ARG A 344 5.59 -22.31 4.25
C ARG A 344 4.97 -23.27 3.26
N VAL A 345 4.64 -24.47 3.72
CA VAL A 345 4.05 -25.53 2.92
C VAL A 345 2.86 -26.16 3.64
N ASP A 346 1.93 -26.73 2.88
CA ASP A 346 0.72 -27.36 3.41
C ASP A 346 0.58 -28.83 2.97
N HIS A 347 -0.63 -29.40 3.10
CA HIS A 347 -0.92 -30.80 2.80
C HIS A 347 -1.50 -31.04 1.38
N ALA A 348 -1.79 -29.98 0.62
CA ALA A 348 -2.20 -30.07 -0.78
C ALA A 348 -1.00 -30.15 -1.73
N MET A 349 0.14 -29.55 -1.34
CA MET A 349 1.40 -29.63 -2.07
C MET A 349 1.92 -31.07 -2.19
N THR A 350 2.24 -31.52 -3.40
CA THR A 350 2.83 -32.83 -3.67
C THR A 350 4.34 -32.85 -3.39
N PRO A 351 5.00 -34.03 -3.34
CA PRO A 351 6.46 -34.11 -3.25
C PRO A 351 7.22 -33.43 -4.40
N ALA A 352 6.58 -33.16 -5.54
CA ALA A 352 7.17 -32.40 -6.64
C ALA A 352 7.14 -30.89 -6.35
N ASP A 353 6.00 -30.37 -5.86
CA ASP A 353 5.82 -28.96 -5.52
C ASP A 353 6.76 -28.52 -4.38
N LEU A 354 6.97 -29.41 -3.40
CA LEU A 354 7.96 -29.22 -2.33
C LEU A 354 9.41 -29.18 -2.84
N VAL A 355 9.73 -29.88 -3.93
CA VAL A 355 11.05 -29.83 -4.57
C VAL A 355 11.22 -28.55 -5.39
N GLN A 356 10.14 -28.03 -6.00
CA GLN A 356 10.16 -26.74 -6.69
C GLN A 356 10.34 -25.58 -5.70
N ALA A 357 9.44 -25.45 -4.71
CA ALA A 357 9.58 -24.44 -3.65
C ALA A 357 10.93 -24.55 -2.91
N GLY A 358 11.40 -25.79 -2.67
CA GLY A 358 12.74 -26.05 -2.15
C GLY A 358 13.84 -25.41 -3.01
N SER A 359 13.81 -25.63 -4.32
CA SER A 359 14.76 -25.06 -5.29
C SER A 359 14.75 -23.53 -5.31
N ASP A 360 13.56 -22.92 -5.17
CA ASP A 360 13.40 -21.46 -5.14
C ASP A 360 13.87 -20.82 -3.83
N VAL A 361 13.90 -21.58 -2.73
CA VAL A 361 14.56 -21.20 -1.48
C VAL A 361 16.07 -21.42 -1.57
N GLU A 362 16.52 -22.54 -2.13
CA GLU A 362 17.94 -22.88 -2.31
C GLU A 362 18.69 -21.80 -3.11
N ALA A 363 18.17 -21.40 -4.28
CA ALA A 363 18.75 -20.34 -5.11
C ALA A 363 18.84 -19.01 -4.35
N ARG A 364 17.74 -18.60 -3.71
CA ARG A 364 17.58 -17.36 -2.95
C ARG A 364 18.55 -17.26 -1.76
N VAL A 365 18.73 -18.36 -1.03
CA VAL A 365 19.66 -18.46 0.11
C VAL A 365 21.12 -18.44 -0.37
N LEU A 366 21.46 -19.21 -1.40
CA LEU A 366 22.83 -19.23 -1.93
C LEU A 366 23.25 -17.87 -2.49
N ALA A 367 22.42 -17.22 -3.29
CA ALA A 367 22.71 -15.91 -3.86
C ALA A 367 22.94 -14.83 -2.78
N ARG A 368 22.20 -14.88 -1.66
CA ARG A 368 22.44 -14.01 -0.49
C ARG A 368 23.78 -14.30 0.16
N ALA A 369 24.11 -15.57 0.43
CA ALA A 369 25.37 -15.95 1.07
C ALA A 369 26.60 -15.58 0.23
N VAL A 370 26.57 -15.85 -1.08
CA VAL A 370 27.62 -15.42 -2.02
C VAL A 370 27.74 -13.89 -2.02
N LYS A 371 26.61 -13.17 -2.11
CA LYS A 371 26.62 -11.69 -2.11
C LYS A 371 27.20 -11.09 -0.83
N TRP A 372 26.86 -11.61 0.34
CA TRP A 372 27.36 -11.07 1.61
C TRP A 372 28.82 -11.43 1.88
N THR A 373 29.26 -12.61 1.46
CA THR A 373 30.69 -12.99 1.52
C THR A 373 31.52 -12.14 0.56
N ALA A 374 30.97 -11.80 -0.62
CA ALA A 374 31.59 -10.86 -1.56
C ALA A 374 31.60 -9.42 -1.03
N GLU A 375 30.50 -8.90 -0.47
CA GLU A 375 30.45 -7.58 0.21
C GLU A 375 31.25 -7.53 1.55
N ARG A 376 31.99 -8.60 1.90
CA ARG A 376 32.78 -8.78 3.13
C ARG A 376 31.97 -8.60 4.43
N ARG A 377 30.67 -8.95 4.41
CA ARG A 377 29.72 -8.80 5.54
C ARG A 377 29.67 -9.99 6.49
N VAL A 378 30.38 -11.06 6.17
CA VAL A 378 30.41 -12.33 6.90
C VAL A 378 31.82 -12.51 7.44
N LEU A 379 31.97 -12.66 8.76
CA LEU A 379 33.24 -12.91 9.43
C LEU A 379 33.16 -14.26 10.16
N LEU A 380 34.28 -14.96 10.28
CA LEU A 380 34.34 -16.28 10.93
C LEU A 380 34.69 -16.13 12.40
N ASN A 381 33.95 -16.83 13.26
CA ASN A 381 34.14 -16.88 14.71
C ASN A 381 34.08 -18.34 15.17
N GLY A 382 35.21 -19.05 15.03
CA GLY A 382 35.30 -20.49 15.24
C GLY A 382 34.30 -21.25 14.37
N ALA A 383 33.42 -22.03 15.00
CA ALA A 383 32.36 -22.80 14.35
C ALA A 383 31.12 -21.98 13.93
N LYS A 384 31.11 -20.65 14.13
CA LYS A 384 30.00 -19.74 13.79
C LYS A 384 30.46 -18.68 12.80
N THR A 385 29.51 -18.02 12.13
CA THR A 385 29.77 -16.71 11.51
C THR A 385 29.23 -15.59 12.38
N THR A 386 29.92 -14.46 12.39
CA THR A 386 29.40 -13.18 12.89
C THR A 386 29.03 -12.33 11.67
N ARG A 387 27.74 -12.01 11.54
CA ARG A 387 27.24 -11.21 10.43
C ARG A 387 27.30 -9.73 10.79
N SER A 388 28.04 -8.97 10.00
CA SER A 388 28.05 -7.51 10.06
C SER A 388 26.74 -6.96 9.48
N LEU A 389 25.68 -7.04 10.30
CA LEU A 389 24.38 -6.43 10.07
C LEU A 389 24.48 -4.92 10.32
N SER A 390 25.04 -4.18 9.37
CA SER A 390 24.79 -2.74 9.35
C SER A 390 23.30 -2.50 9.08
N ARG A 391 22.68 -1.77 10.00
CA ARG A 391 21.22 -1.57 10.08
C ARG A 391 20.76 -0.54 9.04
N LEU A 392 20.82 -0.95 7.77
CA LEU A 392 20.34 -0.23 6.58
C LEU A 392 20.94 1.17 6.34
N LEU A 393 22.27 1.25 6.22
CA LEU A 393 23.00 2.47 5.82
C LEU A 393 23.53 2.48 4.36
N LYS A 394 22.92 1.72 3.44
CA LYS A 394 23.08 1.97 1.99
C LYS A 394 22.30 3.22 1.56
N MET A 395 22.70 4.38 2.08
CA MET A 395 22.10 5.71 1.83
C MET A 395 23.09 6.89 1.95
N ALA A 396 24.32 6.69 2.42
CA ALA A 396 25.28 7.78 2.66
C ALA A 396 26.46 7.71 1.67
N SER A 397 26.33 8.36 0.50
CA SER A 397 27.48 8.72 -0.36
C SER A 397 27.34 10.06 -1.09
N THR A 398 26.18 10.70 -0.99
CA THR A 398 26.07 12.16 -0.95
C THR A 398 25.75 12.57 0.49
N ALA A 399 25.83 13.88 0.80
CA ALA A 399 25.18 14.42 1.98
C ALA A 399 23.65 14.31 1.79
N ALA A 400 23.09 13.15 2.16
CA ALA A 400 21.67 12.90 2.03
C ALA A 400 20.91 13.91 2.90
N ALA A 401 20.07 14.73 2.27
CA ALA A 401 19.20 15.67 2.98
C ALA A 401 18.39 14.90 4.05
N PRO A 402 18.18 15.49 5.24
CA PRO A 402 17.49 14.80 6.33
C PRO A 402 16.13 14.28 5.85
N ARG A 403 15.82 13.03 6.19
CA ARG A 403 14.61 12.36 5.72
C ARG A 403 13.38 13.11 6.20
N ARG A 404 12.48 13.45 5.26
CA ARG A 404 11.19 14.10 5.55
C ARG A 404 10.38 13.20 6.47
N ARG A 405 9.99 13.72 7.63
CA ARG A 405 9.19 12.99 8.62
C ARG A 405 7.72 13.04 8.23
N VAL A 406 7.09 11.88 8.12
CA VAL A 406 5.67 11.73 7.77
C VAL A 406 4.91 11.11 8.94
N ALA A 407 3.91 11.81 9.46
CA ALA A 407 2.96 11.24 10.43
C ALA A 407 1.70 10.74 9.72
N ILE A 408 1.38 9.45 9.87
CA ILE A 408 0.12 8.87 9.40
C ILE A 408 -0.80 8.69 10.62
N VAL A 409 -1.94 9.37 10.63
CA VAL A 409 -2.91 9.32 11.74
C VAL A 409 -4.06 8.38 11.36
N GLY A 410 -4.02 7.15 11.87
CA GLY A 410 -4.95 6.06 11.58
C GLY A 410 -4.26 4.86 10.92
N GLY A 411 -4.53 3.64 11.40
CA GLY A 411 -4.03 2.36 10.91
C GLY A 411 -5.09 1.50 10.21
N GLY A 412 -6.21 2.12 9.81
CA GLY A 412 -7.18 1.51 8.89
C GLY A 412 -6.71 1.50 7.43
N PRO A 413 -7.53 1.01 6.48
CA PRO A 413 -7.14 0.84 5.07
C PRO A 413 -6.50 2.07 4.42
N ALA A 414 -6.98 3.29 4.72
CA ALA A 414 -6.39 4.53 4.20
C ALA A 414 -4.96 4.78 4.70
N GLY A 415 -4.66 4.44 5.96
CA GLY A 415 -3.33 4.60 6.55
C GLY A 415 -2.36 3.50 6.13
N LEU A 416 -2.87 2.29 5.88
CA LEU A 416 -2.09 1.21 5.28
C LEU A 416 -1.76 1.49 3.81
N SER A 417 -2.70 2.06 3.04
CA SER A 417 -2.46 2.59 1.69
C SER A 417 -1.35 3.66 1.68
N ALA A 418 -1.26 4.49 2.72
CA ALA A 418 -0.17 5.45 2.88
C ALA A 418 1.15 4.74 3.19
N ALA A 419 1.16 3.89 4.23
CA ALA A 419 2.34 3.13 4.64
C ALA A 419 3.00 2.37 3.47
N SER A 420 2.20 1.68 2.65
CA SER A 420 2.67 0.92 1.49
C SER A 420 3.26 1.74 0.34
N GLN A 421 3.07 3.07 0.31
CA GLN A 421 3.61 3.94 -0.75
C GLN A 421 4.74 4.86 -0.25
N PHE A 422 4.91 5.05 1.07
CA PHE A 422 5.98 5.88 1.63
C PHE A 422 7.34 5.17 1.84
N HIS A 423 7.55 3.98 1.26
CA HIS A 423 8.82 3.25 1.28
C HIS A 423 10.00 3.95 0.55
N HIS A 424 9.78 5.12 -0.07
CA HIS A 424 10.86 5.86 -0.75
C HIS A 424 11.92 6.35 0.26
N PRO A 425 13.24 6.21 -0.01
CA PRO A 425 14.29 6.50 0.98
C PRO A 425 14.41 7.96 1.46
N THR A 426 13.61 8.87 0.90
CA THR A 426 13.42 10.25 1.33
C THR A 426 12.68 10.37 2.67
N PHE A 427 11.87 9.37 3.05
CA PHE A 427 10.93 9.49 4.16
C PHE A 427 11.35 8.75 5.43
N SER A 428 10.93 9.30 6.57
CA SER A 428 10.89 8.61 7.86
C SER A 428 9.45 8.62 8.35
N VAL A 429 8.80 7.47 8.32
CA VAL A 429 7.34 7.36 8.50
C VAL A 429 7.01 6.84 9.89
N THR A 430 6.10 7.53 10.58
CA THR A 430 5.48 7.06 11.83
C THR A 430 3.98 6.91 11.60
N LEU A 431 3.43 5.74 11.89
CA LEU A 431 2.00 5.47 11.82
C LEU A 431 1.44 5.33 13.23
N PHE A 432 0.43 6.13 13.56
CA PHE A 432 -0.27 6.13 14.84
C PHE A 432 -1.64 5.49 14.68
N GLU A 433 -1.96 4.49 15.50
CA GLU A 433 -3.29 3.87 15.58
C GLU A 433 -3.67 3.71 17.05
N ARG A 434 -4.86 4.19 17.41
CA ARG A 434 -5.39 4.13 18.78
C ARG A 434 -5.83 2.71 19.15
N ARG A 435 -6.23 1.89 18.16
CA ARG A 435 -6.52 0.46 18.37
C ARG A 435 -5.24 -0.36 18.63
N PRO A 436 -5.33 -1.49 19.36
CA PRO A 436 -4.22 -2.42 19.52
C PRO A 436 -3.91 -3.27 18.25
N THR A 437 -4.61 -3.02 17.14
CA THR A 437 -4.41 -3.71 15.84
C THR A 437 -4.76 -2.78 14.68
N HIS A 438 -4.36 -3.18 13.47
CA HIS A 438 -4.71 -2.52 12.21
C HIS A 438 -6.14 -2.86 11.75
N GLY A 439 -6.68 -2.06 10.81
CA GLY A 439 -7.98 -2.32 10.17
C GLY A 439 -9.03 -1.23 10.38
N GLY A 440 -8.83 -0.35 11.37
CA GLY A 440 -9.64 0.86 11.58
C GLY A 440 -11.11 0.55 11.89
N ILE A 441 -11.99 0.69 10.90
CA ILE A 441 -13.43 0.36 11.05
C ILE A 441 -13.72 -1.14 10.95
N TRP A 442 -12.84 -1.93 10.32
CA TRP A 442 -13.07 -3.37 10.13
C TRP A 442 -12.79 -4.21 11.36
N CYS A 443 -12.04 -3.66 12.32
CA CYS A 443 -11.81 -4.26 13.64
C CYS A 443 -13.15 -4.46 14.33
N TYR A 444 -13.61 -5.71 14.44
CA TYR A 444 -14.92 -6.00 14.99
C TYR A 444 -14.94 -5.91 16.52
N ASP A 445 -16.04 -5.37 17.02
CA ASP A 445 -16.30 -5.19 18.45
C ASP A 445 -17.74 -5.65 18.69
N PRO A 446 -18.00 -6.85 19.25
CA PRO A 446 -19.35 -7.37 19.43
C PRO A 446 -20.17 -6.62 20.48
N THR A 447 -19.53 -5.78 21.31
CA THR A 447 -20.11 -5.21 22.53
C THR A 447 -19.90 -3.69 22.59
N PRO A 448 -20.53 -2.89 21.70
CA PRO A 448 -20.35 -1.44 21.65
C PRO A 448 -20.88 -0.67 22.87
N GLY A 449 -21.41 -1.34 23.89
CA GLY A 449 -22.06 -0.67 25.02
C GLY A 449 -23.39 0.00 24.63
N PRO A 450 -23.92 0.90 25.48
CA PRO A 450 -25.17 1.60 25.22
C PRO A 450 -25.03 2.68 24.14
N CYS A 451 -26.12 3.01 23.45
CA CYS A 451 -26.21 4.18 22.59
C CYS A 451 -26.83 5.34 23.39
N ILE A 452 -26.01 6.22 23.95
CA ILE A 452 -26.48 7.36 24.76
C ILE A 452 -26.82 8.51 23.81
N ILE A 453 -28.07 8.98 23.82
CA ILE A 453 -28.49 10.16 23.05
C ILE A 453 -28.45 11.41 23.94
N ARG A 454 -27.68 12.43 23.54
CA ARG A 454 -27.64 13.74 24.20
C ARG A 454 -27.96 14.87 23.21
N PHE A 455 -28.44 16.01 23.72
CA PHE A 455 -28.89 17.15 22.92
C PHE A 455 -28.09 18.41 23.24
N ASP A 456 -27.64 19.10 22.20
CA ASP A 456 -26.93 20.39 22.35
C ASP A 456 -27.90 21.58 22.47
N SER A 457 -27.33 22.78 22.69
CA SER A 457 -28.06 24.05 22.82
C SER A 457 -28.93 24.42 21.61
N THR A 458 -28.76 23.73 20.48
CA THR A 458 -29.53 23.90 19.25
C THR A 458 -30.56 22.79 19.03
N GLY A 459 -30.77 21.93 20.02
CA GLY A 459 -31.66 20.76 19.93
C GLY A 459 -31.17 19.68 18.96
N ARG A 460 -29.88 19.65 18.60
CA ARG A 460 -29.33 18.57 17.75
C ARG A 460 -29.06 17.33 18.61
N PRO A 461 -29.58 16.14 18.23
CA PRO A 461 -29.20 14.87 18.85
C PRO A 461 -27.79 14.43 18.44
N HIS A 462 -27.04 13.91 19.42
CA HIS A 462 -25.73 13.28 19.27
C HIS A 462 -25.77 11.90 19.93
N ALA A 463 -25.21 10.88 19.28
CA ALA A 463 -25.15 9.51 19.81
C ALA A 463 -23.73 9.19 20.27
N LEU A 464 -23.58 8.75 21.52
CA LEU A 464 -22.32 8.60 22.26
C LEU A 464 -22.22 7.19 22.87
N TRP A 465 -21.00 6.65 22.96
CA TRP A 465 -20.79 5.25 23.40
C TRP A 465 -20.75 5.11 24.94
N SER A 466 -20.11 6.03 25.65
CA SER A 466 -20.12 6.08 27.12
C SER A 466 -19.57 7.41 27.65
N GLY A 467 -20.23 7.98 28.67
CA GLY A 467 -19.74 9.17 29.40
C GLY A 467 -20.65 10.40 29.28
N SER A 468 -20.29 11.48 29.99
CA SER A 468 -21.02 12.76 30.01
C SER A 468 -20.66 13.70 28.85
N ARG A 469 -19.60 13.40 28.10
CA ARG A 469 -19.12 14.17 26.94
C ARG A 469 -18.79 13.23 25.77
N LYS A 470 -18.54 13.81 24.59
CA LYS A 470 -18.20 13.07 23.38
C LYS A 470 -16.89 12.31 23.55
N ASP A 471 -16.91 11.00 23.32
CA ASP A 471 -15.88 10.21 22.63
C ASP A 471 -14.43 10.67 22.87
N GLY A 472 -14.09 10.84 24.15
CA GLY A 472 -12.90 11.54 24.62
C GLY A 472 -13.06 11.92 26.08
N ASP A 473 -12.26 11.32 26.95
CA ASP A 473 -11.92 11.93 28.22
C ASP A 473 -11.09 13.21 27.98
N GLU A 474 -10.85 14.01 29.03
CA GLU A 474 -10.00 15.20 28.91
C GLU A 474 -8.52 14.88 28.57
N ALA A 475 -8.15 13.60 28.51
CA ALA A 475 -6.86 13.12 28.04
C ALA A 475 -6.86 12.72 26.53
N GLY A 476 -8.00 12.55 25.87
CA GLY A 476 -8.09 12.16 24.46
C GLY A 476 -7.79 10.68 24.18
N THR A 477 -8.01 9.79 25.15
CA THR A 477 -7.69 8.36 25.09
C THR A 477 -8.70 7.52 24.30
N PHE A 478 -9.92 8.02 24.15
CA PHE A 478 -11.07 7.23 23.71
C PHE A 478 -10.91 6.59 22.32
N CYS A 479 -11.36 5.33 22.21
CA CYS A 479 -11.41 4.57 20.97
C CYS A 479 -12.84 4.08 20.72
N PRO A 480 -13.58 4.59 19.71
CA PRO A 480 -14.92 4.11 19.42
C PRO A 480 -14.91 2.64 18.98
N PRO A 481 -15.89 1.82 19.42
CA PRO A 481 -16.23 0.55 18.80
C PRO A 481 -16.38 0.64 17.28
N GLY A 482 -16.05 -0.44 16.57
CA GLY A 482 -16.25 -0.49 15.11
C GLY A 482 -17.73 -0.42 14.74
N ALA A 483 -18.07 0.19 13.59
CA ALA A 483 -19.46 0.29 13.11
C ALA A 483 -19.93 -0.95 12.33
N MET A 484 -19.30 -2.10 12.57
CA MET A 484 -19.56 -3.36 11.85
C MET A 484 -20.48 -4.27 12.64
N TYR A 485 -21.18 -5.16 11.93
CA TYR A 485 -22.25 -6.01 12.46
C TYR A 485 -22.11 -7.44 11.89
N ASP A 486 -22.93 -8.37 12.38
CA ASP A 486 -22.71 -9.81 12.20
C ASP A 486 -23.06 -10.32 10.80
N GLY A 487 -24.24 -9.98 10.28
CA GLY A 487 -24.65 -10.32 8.91
C GLY A 487 -23.91 -9.57 7.80
N LEU A 488 -22.92 -8.73 8.13
CA LEU A 488 -22.22 -7.88 7.17
C LEU A 488 -21.44 -8.69 6.14
N ARG A 489 -21.86 -8.53 4.88
CA ARG A 489 -21.07 -8.84 3.68
C ARG A 489 -20.75 -7.54 2.93
N THR A 490 -19.71 -7.55 2.10
CA THR A 490 -19.39 -6.37 1.29
C THR A 490 -20.55 -5.96 0.39
N ASN A 491 -20.69 -4.66 0.16
CA ASN A 491 -21.55 -4.11 -0.91
C ASN A 491 -20.77 -3.92 -2.23
N LEU A 492 -19.53 -4.40 -2.30
CA LEU A 492 -18.59 -4.30 -3.42
C LEU A 492 -17.93 -5.67 -3.69
N PRO A 493 -17.75 -6.07 -4.96
CA PRO A 493 -16.94 -7.23 -5.33
C PRO A 493 -15.52 -7.13 -4.77
N CYS A 494 -14.95 -8.24 -4.26
CA CYS A 494 -13.63 -8.23 -3.62
C CYS A 494 -12.49 -7.88 -4.59
N ASP A 495 -12.58 -8.33 -5.85
CA ASP A 495 -11.68 -7.98 -6.96
C ASP A 495 -11.76 -6.50 -7.39
N VAL A 496 -12.86 -5.81 -7.08
CA VAL A 496 -12.96 -4.34 -7.18
C VAL A 496 -12.49 -3.67 -5.89
N MET A 497 -12.78 -4.25 -4.72
CA MET A 497 -12.56 -3.61 -3.42
C MET A 497 -11.11 -3.65 -2.95
N GLY A 498 -10.31 -4.64 -3.36
CA GLY A 498 -8.95 -4.86 -2.85
C GLY A 498 -7.93 -3.77 -3.19
N PHE A 499 -6.86 -3.69 -2.38
CA PHE A 499 -5.67 -2.90 -2.66
C PHE A 499 -4.99 -3.38 -3.96
N ARG A 500 -4.62 -2.45 -4.84
CA ARG A 500 -4.10 -2.76 -6.19
C ARG A 500 -2.87 -3.69 -6.24
N SER A 501 -1.96 -3.59 -5.27
CA SER A 501 -0.76 -4.44 -5.18
C SER A 501 -0.95 -5.65 -4.25
N PHE A 502 -2.19 -6.04 -3.97
CA PHE A 502 -2.53 -7.15 -3.08
C PHE A 502 -3.95 -7.66 -3.37
N PRO A 503 -4.18 -8.34 -4.50
CA PRO A 503 -5.50 -8.87 -4.85
C PRO A 503 -5.99 -9.93 -3.85
N TYR A 504 -7.29 -10.26 -3.91
CA TYR A 504 -7.86 -11.40 -3.19
C TYR A 504 -7.53 -12.71 -3.93
N GLY A 505 -7.36 -13.80 -3.18
CA GLY A 505 -7.18 -15.14 -3.78
C GLY A 505 -8.48 -15.66 -4.43
N GLU A 506 -8.34 -16.52 -5.44
CA GLU A 506 -9.43 -16.96 -6.31
C GLU A 506 -10.59 -17.66 -5.56
N ASP A 507 -10.30 -18.36 -4.46
CA ASP A 507 -11.30 -19.02 -3.60
C ASP A 507 -12.15 -18.05 -2.76
N THR A 508 -11.86 -16.75 -2.79
CA THR A 508 -12.62 -15.76 -2.03
C THR A 508 -14.02 -15.60 -2.64
N SER A 509 -15.09 -15.78 -1.85
CA SER A 509 -16.45 -15.42 -2.29
C SER A 509 -16.49 -13.98 -2.80
N LEU A 510 -17.04 -13.72 -4.00
CA LEU A 510 -17.00 -12.39 -4.64
C LEU A 510 -17.52 -11.25 -3.74
N PHE A 511 -18.51 -11.55 -2.90
CA PHE A 511 -18.97 -10.66 -1.84
C PHE A 511 -18.65 -11.30 -0.47
N PRO A 512 -17.43 -11.12 0.05
CA PRO A 512 -17.01 -11.76 1.30
C PRO A 512 -17.73 -11.17 2.51
N ASP A 513 -17.74 -11.93 3.60
CA ASP A 513 -18.16 -11.46 4.93
C ASP A 513 -17.10 -10.56 5.59
N ARG A 514 -17.53 -9.90 6.67
CA ARG A 514 -16.71 -9.02 7.52
C ARG A 514 -15.37 -9.64 7.93
N ALA A 515 -15.36 -10.88 8.43
CA ALA A 515 -14.16 -11.53 8.97
C ALA A 515 -13.13 -11.84 7.86
N THR A 516 -13.60 -12.25 6.68
CA THR A 516 -12.76 -12.46 5.49
C THR A 516 -12.05 -11.17 5.04
N VAL A 517 -12.74 -10.03 5.13
CA VAL A 517 -12.17 -8.70 4.81
C VAL A 517 -11.22 -8.20 5.90
N GLU A 518 -11.58 -8.38 7.18
CA GLU A 518 -10.76 -8.05 8.34
C GLU A 518 -9.38 -8.74 8.23
N GLY A 519 -9.37 -10.07 8.11
CA GLY A 519 -8.13 -10.84 7.94
C GLY A 519 -7.38 -10.56 6.64
N TYR A 520 -8.04 -10.09 5.58
CA TYR A 520 -7.37 -9.61 4.36
C TYR A 520 -6.61 -8.31 4.61
N ILE A 521 -7.21 -7.36 5.36
CA ILE A 521 -6.55 -6.10 5.73
C ILE A 521 -5.36 -6.36 6.68
N GLU A 522 -5.48 -7.32 7.60
CA GLU A 522 -4.35 -7.73 8.45
C GLU A 522 -3.18 -8.31 7.63
N ARG A 523 -3.46 -9.16 6.64
CA ARG A 523 -2.41 -9.67 5.72
C ARG A 523 -1.78 -8.55 4.90
N PHE A 524 -2.57 -7.58 4.43
CA PHE A 524 -2.02 -6.39 3.76
C PHE A 524 -1.15 -5.55 4.70
N ALA A 525 -1.55 -5.39 5.96
CA ALA A 525 -0.81 -4.61 6.94
C ALA A 525 0.61 -5.16 7.16
N GLN A 526 0.78 -6.49 7.21
CA GLN A 526 2.08 -7.16 7.41
C GLN A 526 3.14 -6.73 6.39
N GLN A 527 2.77 -6.48 5.13
CA GLN A 527 3.68 -5.93 4.11
C GLN A 527 3.67 -4.39 4.05
N ALA A 528 2.51 -3.75 4.26
CA ALA A 528 2.37 -2.30 4.10
C ALA A 528 3.23 -1.52 5.11
N VAL A 529 3.44 -2.05 6.31
CA VAL A 529 4.20 -1.38 7.38
C VAL A 529 5.70 -1.69 7.39
N GLU A 530 6.22 -2.42 6.40
CA GLU A 530 7.67 -2.65 6.33
C GLU A 530 8.43 -1.31 6.25
N GLY A 531 9.41 -1.12 7.16
CA GLY A 531 10.16 0.13 7.26
C GLY A 531 9.43 1.31 7.93
N VAL A 532 8.17 1.14 8.37
CA VAL A 532 7.37 2.17 9.05
C VAL A 532 7.46 2.02 10.57
N GLN A 533 7.61 3.12 11.31
CA GLN A 533 7.49 3.12 12.77
C GLN A 533 6.00 3.07 13.17
N VAL A 534 5.44 1.87 13.30
CA VAL A 534 4.08 1.67 13.79
C VAL A 534 4.00 1.90 15.31
N ARG A 535 2.94 2.59 15.75
CA ARG A 535 2.54 2.74 17.15
C ARG A 535 1.06 2.39 17.25
N LEU A 536 0.79 1.13 17.59
CA LEU A 536 -0.54 0.64 17.97
C LEU A 536 -0.85 1.11 19.41
N GLY A 537 -2.12 1.07 19.81
CA GLY A 537 -2.54 1.50 21.15
C GLY A 537 -2.16 2.94 21.48
N THR A 538 -2.02 3.82 20.48
CA THR A 538 -1.50 5.19 20.63
C THR A 538 -2.46 6.20 20.01
N SER A 539 -3.12 7.01 20.85
CA SER A 539 -4.03 8.06 20.38
C SER A 539 -3.25 9.33 20.02
N VAL A 540 -3.55 9.94 18.88
CA VAL A 540 -3.09 11.30 18.54
C VAL A 540 -4.07 12.29 19.13
N THR A 541 -3.57 13.22 19.95
CA THR A 541 -4.39 14.16 20.73
C THR A 541 -4.23 15.61 20.29
N CYS A 542 -3.13 15.96 19.62
CA CYS A 542 -2.98 17.24 18.94
C CYS A 542 -2.18 17.13 17.64
N VAL A 543 -2.59 17.88 16.63
CA VAL A 543 -1.83 18.16 15.40
C VAL A 543 -1.87 19.67 15.19
N ARG A 544 -0.72 20.35 15.26
CA ARG A 544 -0.59 21.81 15.19
C ARG A 544 0.59 22.20 14.31
N ARG A 545 0.38 23.12 13.37
CA ARG A 545 1.46 23.68 12.56
C ARG A 545 2.28 24.67 13.39
N THR A 546 3.60 24.50 13.46
CA THR A 546 4.52 25.38 14.20
C THR A 546 5.35 26.27 13.30
N ALA A 547 5.66 25.83 12.09
CA ALA A 547 6.30 26.65 11.06
C ALA A 547 5.64 26.44 9.70
N HIS A 548 5.69 27.47 8.86
CA HIS A 548 5.29 27.39 7.46
C HIS A 548 6.06 28.40 6.60
N ARG A 549 6.78 27.88 5.62
CA ARG A 549 7.49 28.64 4.59
C ARG A 549 7.52 27.81 3.31
N ALA A 550 6.43 27.85 2.55
CA ALA A 550 6.26 27.10 1.31
C ALA A 550 7.50 27.21 0.40
N VAL A 551 8.01 26.05 -0.06
CA VAL A 551 9.19 25.97 -0.94
C VAL A 551 8.72 26.01 -2.40
N GLU A 552 9.19 27.03 -3.13
CA GLU A 552 8.87 27.20 -4.55
C GLU A 552 9.22 25.93 -5.37
N GLY A 553 8.31 25.52 -6.25
CA GLY A 553 8.49 24.33 -7.07
C GLY A 553 8.41 22.98 -6.34
N LYS A 554 8.03 22.94 -5.05
CA LYS A 554 7.91 21.68 -4.27
C LYS A 554 6.60 21.59 -3.49
N ILE A 555 5.71 20.69 -3.94
CA ILE A 555 4.40 20.46 -3.32
C ILE A 555 4.57 20.02 -1.87
N GLY A 556 3.93 20.76 -0.95
CA GLY A 556 3.88 20.43 0.47
C GLY A 556 5.19 20.52 1.23
N TRP A 557 6.21 21.20 0.69
CA TRP A 557 7.50 21.39 1.37
C TRP A 557 7.55 22.71 2.13
N GLY A 558 8.14 22.69 3.33
CA GLY A 558 8.45 23.89 4.12
C GLY A 558 7.55 24.14 5.33
N SER A 559 6.73 23.17 5.72
CA SER A 559 5.94 23.21 6.96
C SER A 559 6.55 22.33 8.04
N GLU A 560 6.26 22.67 9.30
CA GLU A 560 6.53 21.84 10.46
C GLU A 560 5.22 21.64 11.25
N TRP A 561 4.92 20.38 11.56
CA TRP A 561 3.74 19.97 12.30
C TRP A 561 4.15 19.28 13.59
N THR A 562 3.82 19.88 14.72
CA THR A 562 3.84 19.20 16.02
C THR A 562 2.68 18.22 16.09
N VAL A 563 3.00 16.96 16.35
CA VAL A 563 2.03 15.89 16.63
C VAL A 563 2.23 15.44 18.07
N SER A 564 1.20 15.66 18.90
CA SER A 564 1.14 15.22 20.29
C SER A 564 0.29 13.96 20.38
N SER A 565 0.75 12.96 21.13
CA SER A 565 0.15 11.63 21.20
C SER A 565 0.28 11.02 22.60
N ILE A 566 -0.55 10.01 22.90
CA ILE A 566 -0.56 9.30 24.18
C ILE A 566 -0.63 7.79 23.93
N ASP A 567 0.31 7.05 24.53
CA ASP A 567 0.23 5.59 24.64
C ASP A 567 -0.87 5.20 25.64
N LEU A 568 -1.86 4.44 25.17
CA LEU A 568 -3.07 4.11 25.94
C LEU A 568 -2.86 3.01 26.98
N SER A 569 -1.72 2.31 26.95
CA SER A 569 -1.38 1.25 27.91
C SER A 569 -0.59 1.76 29.12
N THR A 570 0.14 2.86 28.94
CA THR A 570 1.03 3.47 29.96
C THR A 570 0.62 4.90 30.36
N GLY A 571 -0.22 5.57 29.57
CA GLY A 571 -0.52 7.00 29.72
C GLY A 571 0.63 7.92 29.31
N ALA A 572 1.73 7.39 28.75
CA ALA A 572 2.90 8.16 28.37
C ALA A 572 2.58 9.14 27.23
N LYS A 573 2.88 10.42 27.43
CA LYS A 573 2.64 11.48 26.45
C LYS A 573 3.92 11.77 25.66
N HIS A 574 3.78 11.88 24.34
CA HIS A 574 4.88 12.15 23.40
C HIS A 574 4.52 13.31 22.48
N GLU A 575 5.48 14.19 22.20
CA GLU A 575 5.32 15.31 21.27
C GLU A 575 6.51 15.35 20.30
N GLU A 576 6.23 15.38 19.00
CA GLU A 576 7.23 15.23 17.94
C GLU A 576 6.89 16.09 16.71
N VAL A 577 7.92 16.61 16.03
CA VAL A 577 7.77 17.43 14.82
C VAL A 577 7.89 16.59 13.55
N TYR A 578 6.99 16.82 12.58
CA TYR A 578 6.92 16.16 11.28
C TYR A 578 6.85 17.19 10.14
N ASP A 579 7.44 16.89 8.97
CA ASP A 579 7.34 17.72 7.76
C ASP A 579 5.96 17.63 7.10
N HIS A 580 5.35 16.44 7.18
CA HIS A 580 4.09 16.13 6.50
C HIS A 580 3.14 15.31 7.38
N VAL A 581 1.84 15.47 7.19
CA VAL A 581 0.80 14.77 7.95
C VAL A 581 -0.28 14.19 7.02
N VAL A 582 -0.59 12.91 7.22
CA VAL A 582 -1.65 12.18 6.49
C VAL A 582 -2.81 11.93 7.45
N LEU A 583 -3.97 12.52 7.15
CA LEU A 583 -5.22 12.24 7.88
C LEU A 583 -5.89 11.00 7.29
N ALA A 584 -5.82 9.89 8.03
CA ALA A 584 -6.33 8.57 7.66
C ALA A 584 -7.28 7.96 8.71
N SER A 585 -7.78 8.78 9.65
CA SER A 585 -8.68 8.40 10.76
C SER A 585 -10.08 7.94 10.31
N GLY A 586 -10.42 8.14 9.04
CA GLY A 586 -11.73 7.84 8.47
C GLY A 586 -12.84 8.81 8.92
N ARG A 587 -14.03 8.63 8.34
CA ARG A 587 -15.24 9.43 8.64
C ARG A 587 -16.17 8.77 9.67
N CYS A 588 -16.12 7.45 9.83
CA CYS A 588 -17.15 6.69 10.55
C CYS A 588 -17.00 6.72 12.08
N ASN A 589 -16.53 7.84 12.64
CA ASN A 589 -16.30 8.01 14.08
C ASN A 589 -17.35 8.89 14.75
N THR A 590 -17.89 9.92 14.06
CA THR A 590 -19.02 10.73 14.57
C THR A 590 -20.35 10.35 13.91
N PRO A 591 -21.28 9.68 14.62
CA PRO A 591 -22.66 9.48 14.19
C PRO A 591 -23.37 10.77 13.78
N SER A 592 -24.31 10.69 12.84
CA SER A 592 -25.13 11.83 12.42
C SER A 592 -26.62 11.49 12.51
N ILE A 593 -27.30 12.06 13.50
CA ILE A 593 -28.77 11.98 13.64
C ILE A 593 -29.37 13.35 13.25
N PRO A 594 -30.44 13.41 12.43
CA PRO A 594 -31.10 14.66 12.07
C PRO A 594 -31.88 15.27 13.25
N ARG A 595 -32.06 16.59 13.26
CA ARG A 595 -33.04 17.23 14.16
C ARG A 595 -34.44 16.76 13.81
N ILE A 596 -35.18 16.26 14.81
CA ILE A 596 -36.59 15.87 14.71
C ILE A 596 -37.33 16.52 15.89
N PRO A 597 -38.38 17.34 15.66
CA PRO A 597 -39.18 17.92 16.73
C PRO A 597 -39.74 16.85 17.67
N GLY A 598 -39.67 17.09 18.97
CA GLY A 598 -40.22 16.19 19.99
C GLY A 598 -39.43 14.90 20.25
N LEU A 599 -38.33 14.62 19.54
CA LEU A 599 -37.57 13.36 19.68
C LEU A 599 -37.24 12.91 21.13
N PRO A 600 -36.90 13.79 22.10
CA PRO A 600 -36.70 13.39 23.50
C PRO A 600 -37.91 12.70 24.17
N LYS A 601 -39.12 12.92 23.65
CA LYS A 601 -40.38 12.35 24.16
C LYS A 601 -40.63 10.91 23.69
N PHE A 602 -39.79 10.39 22.78
CA PHE A 602 -39.96 9.04 22.25
C PHE A 602 -39.72 7.98 23.34
N LYS A 603 -40.73 7.13 23.56
CA LYS A 603 -40.75 6.13 24.65
C LYS A 603 -40.02 4.84 24.32
N GLY A 604 -39.80 4.55 23.03
CA GLY A 604 -39.02 3.40 22.56
C GLY A 604 -37.51 3.65 22.60
N THR A 605 -36.73 2.70 22.08
CA THR A 605 -35.26 2.79 22.01
C THR A 605 -34.80 3.53 20.75
N VAL A 606 -34.01 4.59 20.89
CA VAL A 606 -33.24 5.20 19.80
C VAL A 606 -31.83 4.60 19.75
N LEU A 607 -31.35 4.25 18.55
CA LEU A 607 -29.92 4.03 18.31
C LEU A 607 -29.49 4.53 16.93
N HIS A 608 -28.19 4.79 16.76
CA HIS A 608 -27.58 4.95 15.45
C HIS A 608 -27.04 3.61 14.93
N SER A 609 -26.93 3.43 13.61
CA SER A 609 -26.47 2.20 12.97
C SER A 609 -25.09 1.71 13.42
N ALA A 610 -24.25 2.58 14.00
CA ALA A 610 -22.95 2.20 14.57
C ALA A 610 -23.05 1.23 15.78
N TRP A 611 -24.20 1.17 16.46
CA TRP A 611 -24.50 0.22 17.55
C TRP A 611 -25.25 -1.03 17.07
N TYR A 612 -25.64 -1.09 15.79
CA TYR A 612 -26.25 -2.31 15.25
C TYR A 612 -25.22 -3.45 15.23
N ARG A 613 -25.66 -4.68 15.55
CA ARG A 613 -24.82 -5.88 15.63
C ARG A 613 -25.52 -7.11 15.09
N SER A 614 -26.61 -7.50 15.74
CA SER A 614 -27.39 -8.67 15.41
C SER A 614 -28.89 -8.32 15.40
N PRO A 615 -29.69 -8.89 14.48
CA PRO A 615 -31.13 -8.72 14.46
C PRO A 615 -31.83 -9.39 15.66
N LEU A 616 -31.16 -10.32 16.36
CA LEU A 616 -31.71 -11.01 17.53
C LEU A 616 -32.17 -10.04 18.63
N ALA A 617 -31.42 -8.94 18.83
CA ALA A 617 -31.75 -7.90 19.80
C ALA A 617 -33.08 -7.15 19.51
N PHE A 618 -33.68 -7.40 18.35
CA PHE A 618 -34.90 -6.78 17.85
C PHE A 618 -36.03 -7.79 17.56
N GLU A 619 -35.87 -9.05 17.96
CA GLU A 619 -36.96 -10.02 17.90
C GLU A 619 -38.16 -9.58 18.77
N GLY A 620 -39.38 -9.78 18.26
CA GLY A 620 -40.62 -9.29 18.88
C GLY A 620 -40.95 -7.81 18.64
N LYS A 621 -39.98 -6.97 18.21
CA LYS A 621 -40.10 -5.50 18.20
C LYS A 621 -40.45 -4.92 16.83
N THR A 622 -41.21 -3.83 16.82
CA THR A 622 -41.35 -2.95 15.66
C THR A 622 -40.16 -2.00 15.57
N VAL A 623 -39.39 -2.12 14.49
CA VAL A 623 -38.18 -1.33 14.25
C VAL A 623 -38.39 -0.38 13.09
N LEU A 624 -38.19 0.91 13.32
CA LEU A 624 -38.17 1.97 12.31
C LEU A 624 -36.73 2.28 11.90
N VAL A 625 -36.31 1.78 10.75
CA VAL A 625 -35.01 2.10 10.15
C VAL A 625 -35.13 3.42 9.37
N VAL A 626 -34.31 4.41 9.70
CA VAL A 626 -34.35 5.75 9.09
C VAL A 626 -33.16 5.95 8.15
N GLY A 627 -33.43 6.10 6.85
CA GLY A 627 -32.44 6.35 5.80
C GLY A 627 -32.45 5.29 4.69
N ASN A 628 -32.67 5.72 3.45
CA ASN A 628 -32.71 4.84 2.26
C ASN A 628 -31.36 4.83 1.50
N SER A 629 -30.32 4.38 2.18
CA SER A 629 -28.97 4.16 1.63
C SER A 629 -28.38 2.87 2.19
N SER A 630 -27.20 2.45 1.73
CA SER A 630 -26.62 1.10 1.95
C SER A 630 -26.84 0.54 3.35
N SER A 631 -26.49 1.29 4.41
CA SER A 631 -26.63 0.83 5.81
C SER A 631 -28.08 0.63 6.25
N GLY A 632 -29.01 1.45 5.78
CA GLY A 632 -30.43 1.35 6.13
C GLY A 632 -31.10 0.17 5.41
N SER A 633 -30.84 0.01 4.11
CA SER A 633 -31.28 -1.19 3.39
C SER A 633 -30.65 -2.46 3.95
N ASP A 634 -29.35 -2.45 4.27
CA ASP A 634 -28.67 -3.62 4.83
C ASP A 634 -29.26 -4.04 6.20
N ILE A 635 -29.48 -3.09 7.12
CA ILE A 635 -30.15 -3.36 8.40
C ILE A 635 -31.61 -3.83 8.22
N ALA A 636 -32.39 -3.20 7.33
CA ALA A 636 -33.80 -3.59 7.10
C ALA A 636 -33.94 -5.02 6.55
N ARG A 637 -32.99 -5.47 5.71
CA ARG A 637 -32.94 -6.82 5.13
C ARG A 637 -32.40 -7.89 6.08
N GLU A 638 -31.64 -7.49 7.08
CA GLU A 638 -31.20 -8.37 8.17
C GLU A 638 -32.34 -8.57 9.20
N LEU A 639 -33.07 -7.50 9.53
CA LEU A 639 -34.26 -7.53 10.38
C LEU A 639 -35.44 -8.31 9.77
N SER A 640 -35.62 -8.29 8.45
CA SER A 640 -36.65 -9.11 7.76
C SER A 640 -36.28 -10.60 7.63
N GLY A 641 -35.04 -10.95 7.99
CA GLY A 641 -34.52 -12.32 8.00
C GLY A 641 -34.20 -12.85 6.60
N TYR A 642 -33.54 -12.06 5.74
CA TYR A 642 -33.13 -12.54 4.41
C TYR A 642 -31.62 -12.72 4.22
N VAL A 643 -30.82 -11.74 4.64
CA VAL A 643 -29.37 -11.70 4.33
C VAL A 643 -28.54 -12.56 5.30
N LEU A 644 -29.14 -12.99 6.40
CA LEU A 644 -28.53 -13.83 7.44
C LEU A 644 -28.15 -15.22 6.91
N ARG A 645 -26.85 -15.45 6.75
CA ARG A 645 -26.31 -16.80 6.47
C ARG A 645 -25.83 -17.50 7.74
N THR A 646 -25.11 -16.78 8.59
CA THR A 646 -24.57 -17.28 9.87
C THR A 646 -24.47 -16.11 10.86
N LEU A 647 -25.07 -16.25 12.03
CA LEU A 647 -24.92 -15.40 13.23
C LEU A 647 -23.72 -15.88 14.08
N PRO A 648 -23.21 -15.10 15.06
CA PRO A 648 -22.08 -15.49 15.89
C PRO A 648 -22.31 -16.78 16.70
N GLU A 649 -23.56 -17.06 17.06
CA GLU A 649 -24.00 -18.28 17.73
C GLU A 649 -24.08 -19.50 16.78
N GLY A 650 -23.76 -19.30 15.50
CA GLY A 650 -23.63 -20.34 14.48
C GLY A 650 -24.87 -20.56 13.61
N SER A 651 -24.75 -21.47 12.65
CA SER A 651 -25.78 -21.72 11.63
C SER A 651 -27.09 -22.25 12.21
N ALA A 652 -27.05 -22.96 13.35
CA ALA A 652 -28.24 -23.47 14.03
C ALA A 652 -29.11 -22.33 14.59
N ALA A 653 -28.52 -21.37 15.32
CA ALA A 653 -29.23 -20.18 15.81
C ALA A 653 -29.77 -19.30 14.67
N SER A 654 -29.06 -19.30 13.53
CA SER A 654 -29.50 -18.61 12.31
C SER A 654 -30.76 -19.29 11.73
N GLN A 655 -30.75 -20.62 11.59
CA GLN A 655 -31.91 -21.39 11.14
C GLN A 655 -33.10 -21.22 12.10
N GLU A 656 -32.87 -21.27 13.42
CA GLU A 656 -33.91 -21.09 14.43
C GLU A 656 -34.57 -19.70 14.33
N TYR A 657 -33.78 -18.62 14.23
CA TYR A 657 -34.31 -17.27 14.02
C TYR A 657 -35.10 -17.14 12.70
N LEU A 658 -34.59 -17.73 11.62
CA LEU A 658 -35.26 -17.73 10.31
C LEU A 658 -36.58 -18.51 10.35
N GLU A 659 -36.67 -19.60 11.12
CA GLU A 659 -37.91 -20.33 11.37
C GLU A 659 -38.90 -19.51 12.21
N ARG A 660 -38.49 -18.92 13.34
CA ARG A 660 -39.38 -18.07 14.17
C ARG A 660 -39.91 -16.88 13.39
N LYS A 661 -39.10 -16.27 12.51
CA LYS A 661 -39.53 -15.22 11.58
C LYS A 661 -40.42 -15.71 10.44
N SER A 662 -40.26 -16.93 9.93
CA SER A 662 -41.08 -17.42 8.82
C SER A 662 -42.49 -17.84 9.24
N ARG A 663 -42.66 -18.32 10.48
CA ARG A 663 -43.95 -18.74 11.05
C ARG A 663 -44.85 -17.59 11.52
N ALA A 664 -44.37 -16.35 11.48
CA ALA A 664 -44.99 -15.16 12.09
C ALA A 664 -45.23 -15.25 13.62
N GLU A 665 -44.62 -16.25 14.28
CA GLU A 665 -44.61 -16.41 15.74
C GLU A 665 -43.76 -15.31 16.42
N ALA A 666 -42.70 -14.86 15.76
CA ALA A 666 -41.95 -13.68 16.16
C ALA A 666 -42.67 -12.38 15.75
N GLY A 667 -43.32 -11.72 16.71
CA GLY A 667 -43.97 -10.42 16.53
C GLY A 667 -43.04 -9.27 16.11
N GLY A 668 -43.63 -8.11 15.90
CA GLY A 668 -42.94 -6.88 15.50
C GLY A 668 -42.83 -6.70 13.97
N LYS A 669 -42.74 -5.44 13.52
CA LYS A 669 -42.72 -5.04 12.10
C LYS A 669 -41.37 -4.40 11.72
N VAL A 670 -40.94 -4.52 10.47
CA VAL A 670 -39.83 -3.70 9.95
C VAL A 670 -40.42 -2.53 9.16
N LEU A 671 -40.21 -1.31 9.64
CA LEU A 671 -40.58 -0.07 8.95
C LEU A 671 -39.30 0.56 8.38
N HIS A 672 -39.32 1.04 7.13
CA HIS A 672 -38.15 1.67 6.50
C HIS A 672 -38.52 3.06 5.95
N SER A 673 -37.99 4.11 6.58
CA SER A 673 -38.32 5.51 6.28
C SER A 673 -37.46 6.07 5.15
N TYR A 674 -38.12 6.52 4.08
CA TYR A 674 -37.49 7.06 2.87
C TYR A 674 -37.58 8.60 2.85
N GLU A 675 -36.46 9.27 2.54
CA GLU A 675 -36.43 10.75 2.36
C GLU A 675 -37.09 11.20 1.04
N HIS A 676 -37.11 10.31 0.05
CA HIS A 676 -37.85 10.46 -1.20
C HIS A 676 -38.68 9.20 -1.42
N ILE A 677 -39.87 9.13 -0.82
CA ILE A 677 -40.69 7.91 -0.88
C ILE A 677 -41.05 7.53 -2.32
N ASP A 678 -41.25 8.49 -3.21
CA ASP A 678 -41.61 8.27 -4.62
C ASP A 678 -40.48 7.69 -5.48
N LYS A 679 -39.25 7.61 -4.95
CA LYS A 679 -38.10 7.00 -5.64
C LYS A 679 -37.91 5.55 -5.15
N PRO A 680 -37.61 4.59 -6.04
CA PRO A 680 -37.30 3.23 -5.64
C PRO A 680 -35.97 3.17 -4.86
N PRO A 681 -35.76 2.16 -4.00
CA PRO A 681 -34.52 2.02 -3.24
C PRO A 681 -33.30 1.87 -4.16
N PRO A 682 -32.16 2.51 -3.85
CA PRO A 682 -31.07 2.68 -4.81
C PRO A 682 -30.26 1.41 -5.11
N LEU A 683 -30.47 0.31 -4.38
CA LEU A 683 -29.67 -0.92 -4.48
C LEU A 683 -30.48 -2.23 -4.53
N ASP A 684 -31.80 -2.17 -4.38
CA ASP A 684 -32.62 -3.29 -3.88
C ASP A 684 -33.85 -3.52 -4.76
N TYR A 685 -34.58 -4.62 -4.56
CA TYR A 685 -36.01 -4.67 -4.90
C TYR A 685 -36.81 -3.61 -4.13
N ASP A 686 -37.87 -3.04 -4.72
CA ASP A 686 -38.81 -2.18 -4.00
C ASP A 686 -39.84 -3.04 -3.24
N PRO A 687 -39.99 -2.93 -1.91
CA PRO A 687 -40.98 -3.70 -1.15
C PRO A 687 -42.45 -3.49 -1.58
N ARG A 688 -42.73 -2.45 -2.36
CA ARG A 688 -44.07 -2.08 -2.84
C ARG A 688 -44.44 -2.70 -4.19
N GLU A 689 -43.46 -3.24 -4.92
CA GLU A 689 -43.70 -3.90 -6.22
C GLU A 689 -44.18 -5.35 -5.99
N GLU A 690 -45.26 -5.74 -6.67
CA GLU A 690 -45.86 -7.09 -6.55
C GLU A 690 -44.88 -8.21 -6.93
N GLY A 691 -44.03 -7.95 -7.93
CA GLY A 691 -43.00 -8.89 -8.41
C GLY A 691 -41.75 -8.99 -7.51
N SER A 692 -41.64 -8.19 -6.45
CA SER A 692 -40.51 -8.27 -5.52
C SER A 692 -40.61 -9.50 -4.60
N PRO A 693 -39.50 -10.18 -4.26
CA PRO A 693 -39.50 -11.40 -3.45
C PRO A 693 -40.23 -11.31 -2.11
N ASP A 694 -40.83 -12.41 -1.66
CA ASP A 694 -41.65 -12.51 -0.43
C ASP A 694 -41.02 -11.93 0.84
N TRP A 695 -39.69 -11.91 0.95
CA TRP A 695 -38.99 -11.32 2.09
C TRP A 695 -38.97 -9.78 2.05
N THR A 696 -39.02 -9.14 0.88
CA THR A 696 -39.02 -7.68 0.73
C THR A 696 -40.32 -7.12 1.27
N ARG A 697 -41.43 -7.77 0.93
CA ARG A 697 -42.81 -7.36 1.26
C ARG A 697 -43.13 -7.45 2.76
N ARG A 698 -42.18 -7.94 3.58
CA ARG A 698 -42.17 -7.87 5.06
C ARG A 698 -41.69 -6.51 5.60
N ILE A 699 -41.10 -5.66 4.74
CA ILE A 699 -40.60 -4.33 5.07
C ILE A 699 -41.64 -3.29 4.64
N GLN A 700 -42.29 -2.63 5.60
CA GLN A 700 -43.22 -1.53 5.32
C GLN A 700 -42.41 -0.27 5.00
N VAL A 701 -42.39 0.17 3.74
CA VAL A 701 -41.87 1.50 3.37
C VAL A 701 -42.79 2.57 3.97
N VAL A 702 -42.21 3.55 4.66
CA VAL A 702 -42.93 4.66 5.30
C VAL A 702 -42.32 6.01 4.92
N PRO A 703 -43.07 7.14 5.06
CA PRO A 703 -42.52 8.47 4.80
C PRO A 703 -41.41 8.88 5.76
N ARG A 704 -40.85 10.07 5.57
CA ARG A 704 -39.95 10.70 6.54
C ARG A 704 -40.69 11.00 7.86
N ILE A 705 -40.01 10.85 8.99
CA ILE A 705 -40.52 11.32 10.30
C ILE A 705 -40.67 12.85 10.24
N GLU A 706 -41.87 13.36 10.55
CA GLU A 706 -42.15 14.78 10.72
C GLU A 706 -41.79 15.23 12.15
N LYS A 707 -42.23 14.48 13.16
CA LYS A 707 -42.04 14.75 14.59
C LYS A 707 -42.31 13.51 15.44
N VAL A 708 -42.01 13.62 16.73
CA VAL A 708 -42.59 12.81 17.80
C VAL A 708 -43.55 13.70 18.59
N ASP A 709 -44.69 13.16 19.03
CA ASP A 709 -45.73 13.91 19.74
C ASP A 709 -45.62 13.88 21.27
N GLU A 710 -46.58 14.50 21.97
CA GLU A 710 -46.63 14.61 23.43
C GLU A 710 -46.83 13.26 24.12
N GLU A 711 -47.47 12.30 23.46
CA GLU A 711 -47.61 10.93 23.97
C GLU A 711 -46.40 10.05 23.64
N GLY A 712 -45.41 10.57 22.89
CA GLY A 712 -44.19 9.88 22.51
C GLY A 712 -44.32 8.97 21.28
N ALA A 713 -45.38 9.14 20.47
CA ALA A 713 -45.59 8.39 19.23
C ALA A 713 -44.91 9.06 18.03
N VAL A 714 -44.56 8.27 17.02
CA VAL A 714 -43.93 8.77 15.79
C VAL A 714 -45.02 9.29 14.85
N VAL A 715 -44.83 10.50 14.31
CA VAL A 715 -45.69 11.08 13.28
C VAL A 715 -44.89 11.22 11.98
N PHE A 716 -45.36 10.60 10.92
CA PHE A 716 -44.78 10.66 9.58
C PHE A 716 -45.36 11.81 8.75
N GLN A 717 -44.60 12.30 7.79
CA GLN A 717 -45.11 13.23 6.78
C GLN A 717 -46.34 12.64 6.07
N GLY A 718 -47.42 13.42 5.97
CA GLY A 718 -48.74 12.94 5.55
C GLY A 718 -49.67 12.56 6.71
N GLY A 719 -49.19 12.59 7.95
CA GLY A 719 -50.02 12.50 9.16
C GLY A 719 -50.24 11.09 9.72
N GLU A 720 -49.57 10.06 9.19
CA GLU A 720 -49.62 8.71 9.80
C GLU A 720 -48.97 8.76 11.20
N ARG A 721 -49.75 8.46 12.24
CA ARG A 721 -49.32 8.42 13.65
C ARG A 721 -49.17 6.98 14.11
N ARG A 722 -47.97 6.60 14.57
CA ARG A 722 -47.61 5.23 14.95
C ARG A 722 -47.03 5.20 16.36
N ALA A 723 -47.84 4.68 17.29
CA ALA A 723 -47.47 4.43 18.68
C ALA A 723 -46.96 2.99 18.92
N ASP A 724 -46.98 2.15 17.88
CA ASP A 724 -46.51 0.75 17.88
C ASP A 724 -45.02 0.62 17.48
N VAL A 725 -44.22 1.69 17.60
CA VAL A 725 -42.79 1.70 17.25
C VAL A 725 -41.96 1.56 18.51
N ASP A 726 -41.38 0.38 18.71
CA ASP A 726 -40.53 0.07 19.88
C ASP A 726 -39.11 0.62 19.74
N VAL A 727 -38.61 0.74 18.50
CA VAL A 727 -37.21 1.07 18.22
C VAL A 727 -37.09 1.99 16.99
N VAL A 728 -36.21 2.99 17.05
CA VAL A 728 -35.77 3.80 15.90
C VAL A 728 -34.27 3.59 15.67
N VAL A 729 -33.90 3.09 14.49
CA VAL A 729 -32.51 2.90 14.06
C VAL A 729 -32.15 3.97 13.02
N PHE A 730 -31.38 4.96 13.43
CA PHE A 730 -30.86 5.97 12.52
C PHE A 730 -29.70 5.41 11.69
N ALA A 731 -29.95 5.13 10.42
CA ALA A 731 -28.94 4.75 9.42
C ALA A 731 -28.48 5.96 8.58
N THR A 732 -28.50 7.15 9.19
CA THR A 732 -28.30 8.46 8.56
C THR A 732 -26.84 8.88 8.40
N GLY A 733 -25.88 8.00 8.73
CA GLY A 733 -24.48 8.14 8.37
C GLY A 733 -23.65 8.97 9.36
N PHE A 734 -22.51 9.49 8.91
CA PHE A 734 -21.48 10.05 9.78
C PHE A 734 -20.99 11.42 9.32
N SER A 735 -20.60 12.28 10.27
CA SER A 735 -19.88 13.53 9.99
C SER A 735 -18.37 13.30 10.02
N TYR A 736 -17.60 14.11 9.28
CA TYR A 736 -16.16 14.18 9.48
C TYR A 736 -15.84 14.82 10.83
N ASP A 737 -14.86 14.25 11.51
CA ASP A 737 -14.27 14.78 12.73
C ASP A 737 -12.76 14.52 12.77
N PHE A 738 -12.02 15.55 13.17
CA PHE A 738 -10.59 15.49 13.44
C PHE A 738 -10.35 16.08 14.83
N PRO A 739 -10.68 15.36 15.92
CA PRO A 739 -10.70 15.93 17.28
C PRO A 739 -9.33 16.43 17.76
N TYR A 740 -8.24 15.87 17.23
CA TYR A 740 -6.86 16.32 17.46
C TYR A 740 -6.46 17.56 16.64
N LEU A 741 -7.27 17.99 15.67
CA LEU A 741 -6.96 19.07 14.73
C LEU A 741 -7.88 20.26 15.03
N SER A 742 -7.51 21.07 16.04
CA SER A 742 -8.30 22.25 16.41
C SER A 742 -8.53 23.15 15.19
N GLN A 743 -9.78 23.55 15.01
CA GLN A 743 -10.20 24.41 13.89
C GLN A 743 -10.13 25.90 14.25
N ASP A 744 -9.62 26.21 15.44
CA ASP A 744 -9.59 27.54 16.06
C ASP A 744 -8.15 28.05 16.21
N VAL A 745 -7.20 27.40 15.51
CA VAL A 745 -5.78 27.76 15.44
C VAL A 745 -5.28 27.71 13.99
N ALA A 746 -4.27 28.52 13.67
CA ALA A 746 -3.70 28.59 12.33
C ALA A 746 -3.18 27.22 11.85
N PRO A 747 -3.46 26.81 10.59
CA PRO A 747 -4.11 27.58 9.52
C PRO A 747 -5.64 27.49 9.45
N PHE A 748 -6.30 26.76 10.35
CA PHE A 748 -7.73 26.41 10.25
C PHE A 748 -8.68 27.48 10.82
N ASP A 749 -8.16 28.36 11.67
CA ASP A 749 -8.84 29.56 12.16
C ASP A 749 -9.42 30.44 11.02
N THR A 750 -8.65 30.56 9.94
CA THR A 750 -8.93 31.36 8.75
C THR A 750 -9.43 30.50 7.59
N HIS A 751 -8.93 29.27 7.46
CA HIS A 751 -9.27 28.36 6.37
C HIS A 751 -9.73 27.00 6.92
N PRO A 752 -10.89 26.91 7.60
CA PRO A 752 -11.30 25.71 8.31
C PRO A 752 -11.40 24.49 7.39
N LEU A 753 -10.85 23.36 7.84
CA LEU A 753 -11.00 22.06 7.18
C LEU A 753 -12.38 21.45 7.50
N ILE A 754 -12.88 21.69 8.72
CA ILE A 754 -14.26 21.43 9.14
C ILE A 754 -14.96 22.78 9.29
N PRO A 755 -15.90 23.13 8.39
CA PRO A 755 -16.53 24.46 8.36
C PRO A 755 -17.35 24.74 9.62
N PHE A 756 -17.65 26.02 9.83
CA PHE A 756 -18.60 26.42 10.88
C PHE A 756 -20.00 25.85 10.60
N PRO A 757 -20.78 25.51 11.64
CA PRO A 757 -22.20 25.20 11.48
C PRO A 757 -22.96 26.42 10.93
N PRO A 758 -24.12 26.23 10.26
CA PRO A 758 -24.97 27.34 9.82
C PRO A 758 -25.32 28.28 10.98
N SER A 759 -25.21 29.59 10.73
CA SER A 759 -25.42 30.64 11.73
C SER A 759 -26.85 30.72 12.26
N THR A 760 -27.84 30.30 11.47
CA THR A 760 -29.25 30.26 11.86
C THR A 760 -29.63 28.89 12.44
N PRO A 761 -30.13 28.81 13.69
CA PRO A 761 -31.00 27.70 14.09
C PRO A 761 -32.19 27.64 13.13
N ALA A 762 -32.63 26.44 12.75
CA ALA A 762 -33.85 26.30 11.96
C ALA A 762 -35.05 26.82 12.79
N GLU A 763 -35.96 27.56 12.16
CA GLU A 763 -37.13 28.11 12.83
C GLU A 763 -37.96 27.00 13.50
N GLY A 764 -38.50 27.26 14.68
CA GLY A 764 -39.25 26.30 15.49
C GLY A 764 -38.42 25.39 16.41
N PHE A 765 -37.07 25.40 16.33
CA PHE A 765 -36.20 24.55 17.18
C PHE A 765 -35.68 25.26 18.45
N ALA A 766 -36.44 26.23 18.99
CA ALA A 766 -36.09 26.92 20.23
C ALA A 766 -36.30 26.02 21.45
N VAL A 767 -35.24 25.30 21.87
CA VAL A 767 -35.22 24.55 23.14
C VAL A 767 -35.26 25.57 24.28
N ASN A 768 -36.36 25.64 25.02
CA ASN A 768 -36.48 26.54 26.17
C ASN A 768 -35.57 26.02 27.32
N PRO A 769 -34.52 26.75 27.75
CA PRO A 769 -33.52 26.23 28.69
C PRO A 769 -34.02 25.99 30.12
N THR A 770 -35.30 26.28 30.39
CA THR A 770 -35.89 26.33 31.74
C THR A 770 -36.88 25.20 32.04
N THR A 771 -37.06 24.24 31.13
CA THR A 771 -37.97 23.10 31.31
C THR A 771 -37.18 21.81 31.55
N PRO A 772 -37.14 21.27 32.79
CA PRO A 772 -36.70 19.89 33.02
C PRO A 772 -37.60 18.95 32.21
N GLN A 773 -37.03 18.05 31.40
CA GLN A 773 -37.79 17.23 30.44
C GLN A 773 -38.36 15.96 31.08
N ALA A 774 -38.67 16.04 32.38
CA ALA A 774 -38.63 15.01 33.43
C ALA A 774 -39.45 13.72 33.17
N ASN A 775 -39.09 13.00 32.11
CA ASN A 775 -39.75 11.79 31.62
C ASN A 775 -38.85 10.99 30.66
N SER A 776 -37.63 11.43 30.35
CA SER A 776 -36.77 10.67 29.44
C SER A 776 -36.00 9.58 30.20
N HIS A 777 -36.03 8.34 29.69
CA HIS A 777 -35.05 7.32 30.05
C HIS A 777 -33.66 7.61 29.43
N TRP A 778 -33.48 8.77 28.80
CA TRP A 778 -32.32 9.17 28.02
C TRP A 778 -31.21 9.83 28.86
N SER A 779 -30.99 9.25 30.04
CA SER A 779 -30.00 9.59 31.07
C SER A 779 -30.15 10.97 31.74
N ASP A 780 -29.65 11.08 32.97
CA ASP A 780 -29.99 12.13 33.95
C ASP A 780 -29.99 13.57 33.39
N GLU A 781 -30.98 14.38 33.79
CA GLU A 781 -31.46 15.55 33.04
C GLU A 781 -31.13 16.89 33.72
N SER A 782 -30.14 17.62 33.21
CA SER A 782 -30.02 19.08 33.40
C SER A 782 -28.98 19.75 32.50
N GLU A 783 -27.88 19.06 32.18
CA GLU A 783 -26.75 19.66 31.48
C GLU A 783 -26.91 19.64 29.96
N ILE A 784 -26.77 20.82 29.33
CA ILE A 784 -26.77 20.96 27.87
C ILE A 784 -25.46 20.41 27.31
N TYR A 785 -25.55 19.42 26.43
CA TYR A 785 -24.37 18.77 25.89
C TYR A 785 -23.61 19.68 24.92
N THR A 786 -22.31 19.86 25.19
CA THR A 786 -21.41 20.68 24.36
C THR A 786 -20.43 19.77 23.61
N PRO A 787 -20.52 19.65 22.27
CA PRO A 787 -19.57 18.85 21.49
C PRO A 787 -18.15 19.45 21.59
N PRO A 788 -17.11 18.68 21.96
CA PRO A 788 -15.75 19.19 22.17
C PRO A 788 -14.97 19.43 20.86
N SER A 789 -15.55 19.12 19.70
CA SER A 789 -14.94 19.28 18.38
C SER A 789 -16.00 19.65 17.35
N ARG A 790 -15.71 20.59 16.43
CA ARG A 790 -16.57 20.83 15.26
C ARG A 790 -16.67 19.57 14.38
N THR A 791 -17.83 19.35 13.77
CA THR A 791 -18.10 18.21 12.87
C THR A 791 -19.00 18.64 11.71
N ALA A 792 -18.77 18.11 10.51
CA ALA A 792 -19.51 18.49 9.31
C ALA A 792 -19.71 17.30 8.33
N PRO A 793 -20.74 17.31 7.47
CA PRO A 793 -20.95 16.24 6.48
C PRO A 793 -20.01 16.31 5.26
N PHE A 794 -19.22 17.37 5.14
CA PHE A 794 -18.17 17.59 4.13
C PHE A 794 -17.01 18.37 4.75
N LEU A 795 -15.82 18.28 4.15
CA LEU A 795 -14.67 19.13 4.47
C LEU A 795 -14.60 20.33 3.53
N THR A 796 -13.94 21.40 3.97
CA THR A 796 -13.67 22.62 3.20
C THR A 796 -12.18 22.88 3.01
N ASN A 797 -11.83 23.79 2.11
CA ASN A 797 -10.44 24.24 1.86
C ASN A 797 -9.46 23.11 1.43
N LEU A 798 -9.98 22.07 0.78
CA LEU A 798 -9.17 21.13 0.00
C LEU A 798 -8.93 21.66 -1.43
N ASP A 799 -7.92 21.09 -2.10
CA ASP A 799 -7.63 21.32 -3.51
C ASP A 799 -8.74 20.75 -4.45
N ASP A 800 -8.63 21.00 -5.76
CA ASP A 800 -9.60 20.50 -6.75
C ASP A 800 -9.74 18.96 -6.68
N TRP A 801 -8.67 18.26 -6.31
CA TRP A 801 -8.65 16.81 -6.12
C TRP A 801 -9.31 16.34 -4.82
N SER A 802 -9.72 17.25 -3.92
CA SER A 802 -10.22 16.91 -2.59
C SER A 802 -9.26 15.98 -1.82
N LEU A 803 -7.96 16.24 -1.93
CA LEU A 803 -6.86 15.39 -1.44
C LEU A 803 -5.90 16.18 -0.54
N PHE A 804 -5.36 17.29 -1.03
CA PHE A 804 -4.48 18.17 -0.26
C PHE A 804 -5.28 19.29 0.40
N TYR A 805 -4.86 19.69 1.60
CA TYR A 805 -5.32 20.94 2.20
C TYR A 805 -4.71 22.12 1.43
N ALA A 806 -5.53 22.89 0.71
CA ALA A 806 -5.07 23.84 -0.29
C ALA A 806 -4.16 24.97 0.27
N PRO A 807 -4.42 25.53 1.47
CA PRO A 807 -3.53 26.52 2.08
C PRO A 807 -2.18 25.94 2.54
N ASP A 808 -2.05 24.61 2.68
CA ASP A 808 -0.79 23.96 3.04
C ASP A 808 -0.75 22.47 2.61
N PRO A 809 -0.28 22.18 1.38
CA PRO A 809 -0.23 20.81 0.84
C PRO A 809 0.75 19.85 1.53
N SER A 810 1.36 20.23 2.66
CA SER A 810 2.05 19.30 3.57
C SER A 810 1.07 18.43 4.40
N LEU A 811 -0.21 18.81 4.40
CA LEU A 811 -1.33 18.07 4.99
C LEU A 811 -2.22 17.49 3.88
N CYS A 812 -2.57 16.22 3.97
CA CYS A 812 -3.53 15.58 3.07
C CYS A 812 -4.58 14.74 3.81
N VAL A 813 -5.71 14.48 3.16
CA VAL A 813 -6.82 13.68 3.67
C VAL A 813 -7.13 12.54 2.71
N LEU A 814 -6.89 11.30 3.15
CA LEU A 814 -7.10 10.13 2.30
C LEU A 814 -8.54 9.63 2.39
N GLY A 815 -9.16 9.36 1.24
CA GLY A 815 -10.53 8.87 1.14
C GLY A 815 -11.59 9.91 1.53
N ALA A 816 -11.30 11.21 1.40
CA ALA A 816 -12.27 12.26 1.67
C ALA A 816 -13.50 12.21 0.72
N PRO A 817 -13.40 11.99 -0.61
CA PRO A 817 -14.58 11.86 -1.46
C PRO A 817 -15.46 10.65 -1.12
N ILE A 818 -16.79 10.82 -1.22
CA ILE A 818 -17.76 9.77 -0.87
C ILE A 818 -18.26 8.97 -2.09
N ARG A 819 -18.93 7.84 -1.82
CA ARG A 819 -19.38 6.79 -2.78
C ARG A 819 -18.26 6.12 -3.62
N ILE A 820 -17.01 6.27 -3.20
CA ILE A 820 -15.81 5.64 -3.78
C ILE A 820 -15.70 4.13 -3.51
N VAL A 821 -14.68 3.49 -4.08
CA VAL A 821 -14.18 2.15 -3.71
C VAL A 821 -12.96 2.31 -2.78
N PRO A 822 -13.08 2.13 -1.44
CA PRO A 822 -12.15 2.77 -0.50
C PRO A 822 -10.67 2.38 -0.60
N MET A 823 -10.34 1.08 -0.73
CA MET A 823 -8.94 0.63 -0.69
C MET A 823 -8.13 1.06 -1.93
N PRO A 824 -8.51 0.74 -3.18
CA PRO A 824 -7.76 1.19 -4.35
C PRO A 824 -7.74 2.71 -4.49
N PHE A 825 -8.83 3.40 -4.14
CA PHE A 825 -8.92 4.86 -4.21
C PHE A 825 -7.91 5.53 -3.29
N THR A 826 -7.84 5.11 -2.02
CA THR A 826 -6.82 5.60 -1.08
C THR A 826 -5.41 5.17 -1.46
N HIS A 827 -5.23 4.02 -2.10
CA HIS A 827 -3.92 3.53 -2.56
C HIS A 827 -3.37 4.36 -3.73
N VAL A 828 -4.24 4.73 -4.70
CA VAL A 828 -3.91 5.65 -5.80
C VAL A 828 -3.62 7.06 -5.27
N GLN A 829 -4.45 7.59 -4.37
CA GLN A 829 -4.18 8.87 -3.70
C GLN A 829 -2.81 8.84 -2.98
N SER A 830 -2.54 7.80 -2.19
CA SER A 830 -1.29 7.65 -1.44
C SER A 830 -0.04 7.64 -2.32
N ARG A 831 -0.11 6.99 -3.50
CA ARG A 831 0.98 6.99 -4.48
C ARG A 831 1.26 8.38 -5.04
N VAL A 832 0.23 9.16 -5.34
CA VAL A 832 0.38 10.55 -5.81
C VAL A 832 0.92 11.45 -4.71
N VAL A 833 0.45 11.31 -3.46
CA VAL A 833 0.99 12.06 -2.30
C VAL A 833 2.47 11.71 -2.08
N ALA A 834 2.85 10.43 -2.10
CA ALA A 834 4.23 10.01 -1.96
C ALA A 834 5.13 10.56 -3.08
N ALA A 835 4.65 10.58 -4.33
CA ALA A 835 5.36 11.21 -5.45
C ALA A 835 5.49 12.73 -5.29
N ALA A 836 4.43 13.42 -4.84
CA ALA A 836 4.43 14.85 -4.58
C ALA A 836 5.44 15.25 -3.50
N TRP A 837 5.35 14.65 -2.31
CA TRP A 837 6.25 14.96 -1.19
C TRP A 837 7.69 14.44 -1.40
N ALA A 838 7.91 13.43 -2.26
CA ALA A 838 9.25 13.06 -2.71
C ALA A 838 9.84 14.07 -3.71
N GLY A 839 9.06 15.09 -4.11
CA GLY A 839 9.46 16.11 -5.08
C GLY A 839 9.58 15.58 -6.51
N ARG A 840 8.92 14.46 -6.83
CA ARG A 840 8.79 13.86 -8.17
C ARG A 840 7.73 14.57 -9.02
N LEU A 841 6.73 15.17 -8.37
CA LEU A 841 5.75 16.06 -9.01
C LEU A 841 6.14 17.53 -8.76
N GLY A 842 6.04 18.35 -9.80
CA GLY A 842 6.06 19.81 -9.68
C GLY A 842 4.65 20.35 -9.45
N PRO A 843 4.50 21.50 -8.77
CA PRO A 843 3.20 22.15 -8.62
C PRO A 843 2.70 22.71 -9.95
N ALA A 844 1.41 23.07 -10.01
CA ALA A 844 0.88 23.81 -11.15
C ALA A 844 1.53 25.20 -11.29
N VAL A 845 1.56 25.75 -12.50
CA VAL A 845 1.98 27.15 -12.72
C VAL A 845 1.07 28.09 -11.91
N GLY A 846 1.66 28.87 -11.00
CA GLY A 846 0.91 29.75 -10.09
C GLY A 846 0.24 29.04 -8.90
N SER A 847 0.60 27.79 -8.58
CA SER A 847 0.05 27.02 -7.46
C SER A 847 1.16 26.50 -6.52
N SER A 848 0.78 26.13 -5.30
CA SER A 848 1.60 25.33 -4.37
C SER A 848 1.25 23.84 -4.38
N GLY A 849 0.10 23.47 -4.96
CA GLY A 849 -0.44 22.11 -5.04
C GLY A 849 -0.35 21.48 -6.44
N LEU A 850 -1.07 20.38 -6.63
CA LEU A 850 -1.16 19.65 -7.90
C LEU A 850 -1.68 20.55 -9.05
N PRO A 851 -1.45 20.17 -10.33
CA PRO A 851 -2.21 20.67 -11.47
C PRO A 851 -3.73 20.65 -11.20
N ARG A 852 -4.48 21.66 -11.67
CA ARG A 852 -5.94 21.68 -11.51
C ARG A 852 -6.56 20.41 -12.11
N LEU A 853 -7.60 19.87 -11.45
CA LEU A 853 -8.39 18.77 -12.00
C LEU A 853 -9.12 19.24 -13.25
N ASP A 854 -9.03 18.49 -14.34
CA ASP A 854 -9.72 18.79 -15.59
C ASP A 854 -11.25 18.57 -15.43
N PRO A 855 -12.07 19.62 -15.56
CA PRO A 855 -13.54 19.52 -15.43
C PRO A 855 -14.19 18.71 -16.57
N THR A 856 -13.47 18.46 -17.67
CA THR A 856 -13.99 17.74 -18.85
C THR A 856 -13.78 16.22 -18.77
N VAL A 857 -13.08 15.72 -17.74
CA VAL A 857 -12.97 14.29 -17.44
C VAL A 857 -14.38 13.71 -17.25
N PRO A 858 -14.76 12.65 -18.00
CA PRO A 858 -16.16 12.28 -18.14
C PRO A 858 -16.77 11.72 -16.84
N SER A 859 -17.67 12.51 -16.27
CA SER A 859 -18.62 12.12 -15.23
C SER A 859 -20.02 11.91 -15.84
N THR A 860 -20.87 11.11 -15.21
CA THR A 860 -22.29 10.96 -15.60
C THR A 860 -23.19 12.05 -15.00
N ASP A 861 -22.60 13.01 -14.29
CA ASP A 861 -23.28 14.01 -13.49
C ASP A 861 -22.27 15.14 -13.18
N ALA A 862 -22.38 16.24 -13.93
CA ALA A 862 -21.40 17.32 -13.89
C ALA A 862 -21.42 18.11 -12.56
N ASP A 863 -22.57 18.16 -11.88
CA ASP A 863 -22.72 18.88 -10.61
C ASP A 863 -21.92 18.20 -9.49
N LYS A 864 -21.69 16.89 -9.60
CA LYS A 864 -20.78 16.11 -8.74
C LYS A 864 -19.30 16.22 -9.14
N TRP A 865 -19.01 16.76 -10.32
CA TRP A 865 -17.68 16.89 -10.91
C TRP A 865 -17.32 18.36 -11.19
N THR A 866 -17.28 19.15 -10.13
CA THR A 866 -16.80 20.53 -10.19
C THR A 866 -15.29 20.60 -9.98
N SER A 867 -14.54 21.06 -10.99
CA SER A 867 -13.25 21.74 -10.80
C SER A 867 -13.57 23.16 -10.29
N ARG A 868 -12.92 23.63 -9.22
CA ARG A 868 -13.56 24.59 -8.29
C ARG A 868 -12.94 25.97 -8.23
N ALA A 869 -11.88 26.22 -8.99
CA ALA A 869 -11.45 27.59 -9.25
C ALA A 869 -12.46 28.30 -10.18
N PRO A 870 -12.84 29.57 -9.93
CA PRO A 870 -13.67 30.33 -10.86
C PRO A 870 -12.94 30.52 -12.21
N VAL A 871 -13.74 30.60 -13.28
CA VAL A 871 -13.25 30.94 -14.63
C VAL A 871 -12.84 32.42 -14.65
N ASP A 872 -11.77 32.75 -15.38
CA ASP A 872 -11.06 34.03 -15.26
C ASP A 872 -11.93 35.28 -15.46
N GLY A 873 -12.09 36.06 -14.38
CA GLY A 873 -12.67 37.40 -14.42
C GLY A 873 -12.97 37.98 -13.03
N PRO A 874 -12.91 39.31 -12.84
CA PRO A 874 -13.45 39.97 -11.66
C PRO A 874 -14.98 40.01 -11.77
N GLY A 875 -15.65 38.94 -11.35
CA GLY A 875 -17.12 38.85 -11.30
C GLY A 875 -17.67 39.45 -10.00
N ASP A 876 -18.58 40.42 -10.13
CA ASP A 876 -19.29 41.02 -9.00
C ASP A 876 -20.37 40.07 -8.42
N GLY A 877 -20.46 39.96 -7.10
CA GLY A 877 -21.68 39.53 -6.40
C GLY A 877 -21.84 38.07 -5.98
N GLU A 878 -21.75 37.86 -4.66
CA GLU A 878 -22.62 37.00 -3.82
C GLU A 878 -22.70 35.45 -3.99
N GLU A 879 -22.23 34.81 -5.07
CA GLU A 879 -22.16 33.31 -5.14
C GLU A 879 -20.74 32.71 -5.19
N GLN A 880 -19.83 33.18 -4.32
CA GLN A 880 -18.52 32.54 -4.11
C GLN A 880 -18.63 31.24 -3.29
N GLY A 881 -19.03 30.16 -3.96
CA GLY A 881 -19.17 28.83 -3.36
C GLY A 881 -17.84 28.25 -2.85
N GLN A 882 -17.71 28.10 -1.53
CA GLN A 882 -16.55 27.46 -0.89
C GLN A 882 -16.29 26.04 -1.42
N ASN A 883 -15.03 25.66 -1.63
CA ASN A 883 -14.61 24.29 -1.98
C ASN A 883 -15.11 23.28 -0.93
N LYS A 884 -16.06 22.40 -1.29
CA LYS A 884 -16.58 21.31 -0.46
C LYS A 884 -16.19 19.94 -1.04
N THR A 885 -15.92 18.95 -0.20
CA THR A 885 -15.56 17.58 -0.65
C THR A 885 -16.55 16.97 -1.65
N GLY A 886 -16.05 16.32 -2.70
CA GLY A 886 -16.87 15.73 -3.76
C GLY A 886 -17.61 14.42 -3.42
N ASP A 887 -18.72 14.17 -4.12
CA ASP A 887 -19.55 12.97 -4.02
C ASP A 887 -19.56 12.20 -5.37
N LEU A 888 -18.48 11.47 -5.63
CA LEU A 888 -18.14 10.95 -6.95
C LEU A 888 -19.13 9.88 -7.44
N GLY A 889 -19.13 8.70 -6.81
CA GLY A 889 -19.79 7.51 -7.35
C GLY A 889 -19.18 7.01 -8.67
N TYR A 890 -19.68 5.90 -9.21
CA TYR A 890 -19.24 5.38 -10.51
C TYR A 890 -19.96 6.10 -11.67
N PRO A 891 -19.29 6.47 -12.78
CA PRO A 891 -17.88 6.21 -13.13
C PRO A 891 -16.87 7.27 -12.66
N SER A 892 -17.33 8.36 -12.03
CA SER A 892 -16.48 9.46 -11.60
C SER A 892 -15.34 9.04 -10.65
N ASP A 893 -15.58 8.05 -9.78
CA ASP A 893 -14.56 7.49 -8.87
C ASP A 893 -13.41 6.79 -9.60
N THR A 894 -13.71 6.17 -10.74
CA THR A 894 -12.75 5.54 -11.65
C THR A 894 -12.04 6.61 -12.48
N ALA A 895 -12.77 7.57 -13.02
CA ALA A 895 -12.23 8.66 -13.82
C ALA A 895 -11.24 9.52 -13.01
N TYR A 896 -11.54 9.79 -11.73
CA TYR A 896 -10.66 10.43 -10.77
C TYR A 896 -9.36 9.66 -10.53
N GLN A 897 -9.44 8.34 -10.33
CA GLN A 897 -8.25 7.51 -10.14
C GLN A 897 -7.37 7.49 -11.41
N ASN A 898 -7.99 7.43 -12.60
CA ASN A 898 -7.25 7.54 -13.87
C ASN A 898 -6.56 8.91 -14.02
N ALA A 899 -7.26 10.00 -13.69
CA ALA A 899 -6.70 11.34 -13.74
C ALA A 899 -5.53 11.53 -12.75
N LEU A 900 -5.62 10.97 -11.54
CA LEU A 900 -4.51 10.96 -10.57
C LEU A 900 -3.29 10.16 -11.08
N LEU A 901 -3.51 8.98 -11.67
CA LEU A 901 -2.43 8.14 -12.21
C LEU A 901 -1.75 8.81 -13.42
N ALA A 902 -2.50 9.59 -14.21
CA ALA A 902 -1.96 10.38 -15.31
C ALA A 902 -1.05 11.55 -14.85
N LEU A 903 -1.06 11.94 -13.57
CA LEU A 903 -0.08 12.88 -13.02
C LEU A 903 1.28 12.25 -12.72
N LEU A 904 1.37 10.91 -12.63
CA LEU A 904 2.62 10.23 -12.27
C LEU A 904 3.63 10.30 -13.43
N PRO A 905 4.94 10.52 -13.13
CA PRO A 905 6.01 10.36 -14.11
C PRO A 905 6.00 8.97 -14.74
N ASP A 906 6.46 8.84 -15.98
CA ASP A 906 6.41 7.59 -16.73
C ASP A 906 7.11 6.43 -16.00
N GLU A 907 8.19 6.68 -15.25
CA GLU A 907 8.86 5.64 -14.46
C GLU A 907 8.06 5.12 -13.26
N LEU A 908 7.02 5.84 -12.83
CA LEU A 908 6.07 5.40 -11.79
C LEU A 908 4.74 4.87 -12.38
N ARG A 909 4.56 4.98 -13.70
CA ARG A 909 3.30 4.75 -14.46
C ARG A 909 3.31 3.44 -15.25
N VAL A 910 3.90 2.40 -14.64
CA VAL A 910 4.03 1.04 -15.19
C VAL A 910 2.65 0.44 -15.52
N ARG A 911 2.50 -0.23 -16.67
CA ARG A 911 1.29 -1.01 -17.00
C ARG A 911 1.35 -2.38 -16.34
N GLY A 912 0.21 -2.82 -15.79
CA GLY A 912 0.02 -4.17 -15.31
C GLY A 912 -0.42 -5.13 -16.42
N GLU A 913 -0.34 -6.43 -16.15
CA GLU A 913 -0.80 -7.49 -17.06
C GLU A 913 -2.34 -7.55 -17.11
N ASP A 914 -2.99 -7.21 -15.99
CA ASP A 914 -4.45 -7.24 -15.82
C ASP A 914 -5.23 -6.19 -16.62
N GLU A 915 -4.55 -5.30 -17.36
CA GLU A 915 -5.21 -4.36 -18.28
C GLU A 915 -6.06 -5.09 -19.35
N SER A 916 -5.76 -6.37 -19.63
CA SER A 916 -6.39 -7.17 -20.68
C SER A 916 -7.45 -8.17 -20.20
N THR A 917 -7.60 -8.38 -18.89
CA THR A 917 -8.41 -9.47 -18.33
C THR A 917 -9.91 -9.27 -18.57
N THR A 918 -10.58 -10.30 -19.08
CA THR A 918 -12.01 -10.26 -19.43
C THR A 918 -12.91 -10.63 -18.24
N VAL A 919 -13.92 -9.80 -18.00
CA VAL A 919 -15.07 -10.14 -17.14
C VAL A 919 -16.13 -10.84 -18.00
N PRO A 920 -16.81 -11.90 -17.52
CA PRO A 920 -17.94 -12.49 -18.25
C PRO A 920 -19.03 -11.46 -18.55
N ASP A 921 -19.66 -11.60 -19.72
CA ASP A 921 -20.61 -10.63 -20.27
C ASP A 921 -21.81 -10.40 -19.33
N PRO A 922 -22.12 -9.14 -18.94
CA PRO A 922 -23.21 -8.88 -18.02
C PRO A 922 -24.61 -9.10 -18.62
N SER A 923 -24.71 -9.21 -19.95
CA SER A 923 -25.95 -9.55 -20.66
C SER A 923 -26.17 -11.06 -20.81
N ASP A 924 -25.18 -11.90 -20.51
CA ASP A 924 -25.34 -13.35 -20.42
C ASP A 924 -26.04 -13.72 -19.10
N PRO A 925 -27.21 -14.41 -19.12
CA PRO A 925 -27.84 -14.95 -17.92
C PRO A 925 -26.97 -15.98 -17.18
N GLY A 926 -26.07 -16.68 -17.87
CA GLY A 926 -25.04 -17.55 -17.29
C GLY A 926 -23.81 -16.80 -16.78
N GLY A 927 -23.66 -15.51 -17.12
CA GLY A 927 -22.53 -14.63 -16.79
C GLY A 927 -22.51 -14.17 -15.33
N VAL A 928 -22.71 -15.09 -14.38
CA VAL A 928 -22.78 -14.84 -12.93
C VAL A 928 -21.83 -15.79 -12.21
N THR A 929 -20.53 -15.57 -12.38
CA THR A 929 -19.51 -16.27 -11.58
C THR A 929 -19.52 -15.77 -10.12
N PRO A 930 -19.54 -16.67 -9.12
CA PRO A 930 -19.43 -16.33 -7.69
C PRO A 930 -17.99 -16.02 -7.25
N ASN A 931 -17.00 -16.14 -8.15
CA ASN A 931 -15.58 -15.98 -7.86
C ASN A 931 -15.06 -14.63 -8.41
N PRO A 932 -14.00 -14.06 -7.80
CA PRO A 932 -13.25 -12.92 -8.33
C PRO A 932 -12.64 -13.20 -9.70
N VAL A 933 -12.32 -12.11 -10.40
CA VAL A 933 -11.34 -12.16 -11.49
C VAL A 933 -9.95 -12.31 -10.86
N ALA A 934 -9.17 -13.28 -11.33
CA ALA A 934 -7.77 -13.42 -10.95
C ALA A 934 -6.98 -12.18 -11.42
N ALA A 935 -6.12 -11.66 -10.55
CA ALA A 935 -5.27 -10.50 -10.80
C ALA A 935 -3.86 -10.77 -10.26
N THR A 936 -2.83 -10.28 -10.96
CA THR A 936 -1.41 -10.57 -10.68
C THR A 936 -0.58 -9.29 -10.52
N ASP A 937 -0.68 -8.37 -11.49
CA ASP A 937 -0.20 -7.01 -11.41
C ASP A 937 -1.17 -6.08 -12.15
N GLU A 938 -1.81 -5.19 -11.40
CA GLU A 938 -2.71 -4.18 -11.94
C GLU A 938 -1.99 -2.94 -12.47
N GLY A 939 -0.70 -2.79 -12.16
CA GLY A 939 0.11 -1.63 -12.48
C GLY A 939 -0.37 -0.31 -11.87
N TRP A 940 0.14 0.78 -12.44
CA TRP A 940 -0.07 2.16 -12.02
C TRP A 940 -0.25 3.12 -13.22
N SER A 941 -0.59 2.58 -14.38
CA SER A 941 -0.86 3.29 -15.63
C SER A 941 -2.23 3.97 -15.64
N GLN A 942 -3.25 3.22 -15.24
CA GLN A 942 -4.69 3.52 -15.24
C GLN A 942 -5.39 2.48 -14.35
N MET A 943 -6.72 2.52 -14.25
CA MET A 943 -7.55 1.48 -13.64
C MET A 943 -7.85 0.36 -14.66
N PRO A 944 -7.56 -0.92 -14.38
CA PRO A 944 -7.77 -2.03 -15.31
C PRO A 944 -9.22 -2.15 -15.80
N ALA A 945 -9.38 -2.61 -17.04
CA ALA A 945 -10.69 -2.76 -17.67
C ALA A 945 -11.64 -3.64 -16.84
N PHE A 946 -11.13 -4.73 -16.25
CA PHE A 946 -11.93 -5.66 -15.45
C PHE A 946 -12.54 -4.98 -14.21
N ARG A 947 -11.78 -4.15 -13.49
CA ARG A 947 -12.28 -3.41 -12.31
C ARG A 947 -13.40 -2.46 -12.70
N ASN A 948 -13.29 -1.79 -13.85
CA ASN A 948 -14.29 -0.83 -14.32
C ASN A 948 -15.60 -1.53 -14.69
N GLN A 949 -15.51 -2.63 -15.44
CA GLN A 949 -16.65 -3.47 -15.80
C GLN A 949 -17.34 -4.07 -14.56
N ARG A 950 -16.56 -4.70 -13.66
CA ARG A 950 -17.07 -5.29 -12.41
C ARG A 950 -17.65 -4.24 -11.45
N ARG A 951 -17.15 -3.00 -11.46
CA ARG A 951 -17.70 -1.85 -10.72
C ARG A 951 -19.06 -1.40 -11.29
N ALA A 952 -19.24 -1.40 -12.61
CA ALA A 952 -20.55 -1.18 -13.24
C ALA A 952 -21.55 -2.29 -12.87
N ASP A 953 -21.11 -3.55 -12.99
CA ASP A 953 -21.94 -4.74 -12.76
C ASP A 953 -22.24 -5.02 -11.29
N THR A 954 -21.60 -4.31 -10.36
CA THR A 954 -21.69 -4.52 -8.91
C THR A 954 -23.13 -4.65 -8.42
N LYS A 955 -24.08 -3.84 -8.93
CA LYS A 955 -25.50 -3.99 -8.55
C LYS A 955 -26.10 -5.30 -9.06
N ARG A 956 -25.94 -5.62 -10.35
CA ARG A 956 -26.43 -6.85 -11.00
C ARG A 956 -25.90 -8.10 -10.26
N LEU A 957 -24.60 -8.13 -10.01
CA LEU A 957 -23.92 -9.24 -9.33
C LEU A 957 -24.33 -9.34 -7.86
N ARG A 958 -24.50 -8.22 -7.14
CA ARG A 958 -24.98 -8.21 -5.75
C ARG A 958 -26.37 -8.84 -5.69
N ARG A 959 -27.32 -8.40 -6.53
CA ARG A 959 -28.66 -9.01 -6.63
C ARG A 959 -28.60 -10.50 -6.99
N ALA A 960 -27.83 -10.88 -8.01
CA ALA A 960 -27.80 -12.27 -8.50
C ALA A 960 -27.14 -13.29 -7.54
N LEU A 961 -26.08 -12.91 -6.82
CA LEU A 961 -25.32 -13.84 -5.96
C LEU A 961 -25.79 -13.87 -4.50
N LEU A 962 -26.38 -12.76 -4.03
CA LEU A 962 -26.82 -12.60 -2.63
C LEU A 962 -28.32 -12.29 -2.49
N GLY A 963 -29.07 -12.15 -3.60
CA GLY A 963 -30.53 -12.12 -3.64
C GLY A 963 -31.21 -10.77 -3.35
N TYR A 964 -30.44 -9.69 -3.24
CA TYR A 964 -30.89 -8.32 -2.93
C TYR A 964 -31.78 -7.67 -4.00
#